data_AF-A0A8H3GPH9-F1
#
_entry.id   AF-A0A8H3GPH9-F1
#
_cell.length_a   1.000
_cell.length_b   1.000
_cell.length_c   1.000
_cell.angle_alpha   90.00
_cell.angle_beta   90.00
_cell.angle_gamma   90.00
#
_symmetry.space_group_name_H-M   'P 1'
#
loop_
_entity.id
_entity.type
_entity.pdbx_description
1 polymer ?
#
loop_
_entity_poly.entity_id
_entity_poly.type
_entity_poly.pdbx_seq_one_letter_code
_entity_poly.pdbx_strand_id
1 'polypeptide(L)'
;MPLNLGHRAGRFCRSLIPCTTFILFAFLLTFLFILYHPSLGPAHKQRITWQAWDTIVPPQSVQLPTSGNTGPSKGNGTSSEPNGPDVSTAWWSKPLDPIDDIHASQQLDRYAPLLPHMTGLTMMTVRSCLIDPVFTTYCNPSTTPELDAKYGKWVRVDRDINKQVRLLECGGMQVYGYSAPVPELTLEQFIYYRRSRRVDVPLITDIRIIDEGDEGSIQDDGKTWKQAEGVLTDGIYPRVKNRRLWYTLQKPYANATQGEELDEVITELDVLYGEDEPFWGFKRVEGVIYPGRPDKSVPISLVARKGYTVPPRPQPPHFHANGTYKIMQIADLHYSVTHGQCRDTDLKPCDGFNSSQAILAEALDTERPDLVVFSGDQLNGQRTSWDSRSVLAKFASEVIKRRIPWTAVFGNHDSTTDMDRKDMMEHLQRLPYSLAEPGPSDIHGVGNYVVQVKSYDDSATPLLTLYFLDSGAYVSNGLAWWKELEYDYLRDSQITWFLGESQKIHAIERPFTRDGTRDLGVALRRRDGKRRLDLEERQATTGGNTSGGKKLAKPNAMMFFHIPLKMSTEPADTNPETSKVLDTGTTEAYSGSPKDAGFFRNAILAAPEAPGTTGTKGTGTEVKVIANGHVHTADNCRRVKGVWSCFGGGGSYAGYGKVGFDRRFRIFQISQYGEKIETYKRTDKGEIIDKMVLVGEGAPPAYEGTLSKW
;
A
#
# COMPACT_ATOMS: atom_id res chain seq x y z
N MET A 1 -80.51 -20.77 58.22
CA MET A 1 -80.88 -19.45 57.64
C MET A 1 -79.70 -18.91 56.86
N PRO A 2 -79.89 -18.59 55.57
CA PRO A 2 -78.84 -18.16 54.66
C PRO A 2 -78.54 -16.67 54.87
N LEU A 3 -77.35 -16.22 54.46
CA LEU A 3 -76.90 -14.83 54.21
C LEU A 3 -75.55 -14.55 54.87
N ASN A 4 -74.46 -14.92 54.20
CA ASN A 4 -73.24 -14.08 54.23
C ASN A 4 -72.16 -14.42 53.19
N LEU A 5 -72.43 -15.28 52.20
CA LEU A 5 -71.45 -15.49 51.12
C LEU A 5 -71.30 -14.27 50.19
N GLY A 6 -72.39 -13.54 49.93
CA GLY A 6 -72.36 -12.34 49.08
C GLY A 6 -71.53 -11.19 49.66
N HIS A 7 -71.48 -11.07 51.00
CA HIS A 7 -70.78 -9.95 51.66
C HIS A 7 -69.26 -10.14 51.75
N ARG A 8 -68.76 -11.39 51.73
CA ARG A 8 -67.33 -11.70 51.63
C ARG A 8 -66.81 -11.63 50.19
N ALA A 9 -67.59 -12.10 49.21
CA ALA A 9 -67.23 -11.97 47.80
C ALA A 9 -67.17 -10.49 47.35
N GLY A 10 -68.14 -9.66 47.78
CA GLY A 10 -68.15 -8.22 47.45
C GLY A 10 -66.98 -7.43 48.06
N ARG A 11 -66.45 -7.84 49.23
CA ARG A 11 -65.25 -7.22 49.81
C ARG A 11 -63.96 -7.65 49.10
N PHE A 12 -63.87 -8.92 48.68
CA PHE A 12 -62.74 -9.41 47.91
C PHE A 12 -62.68 -8.80 46.51
N CYS A 13 -63.82 -8.67 45.83
CA CYS A 13 -63.87 -7.97 44.54
C CYS A 13 -63.57 -6.47 44.67
N ARG A 14 -63.96 -5.80 45.76
CA ARG A 14 -63.62 -4.39 46.01
C ARG A 14 -62.14 -4.16 46.32
N SER A 15 -61.43 -5.14 46.89
CA SER A 15 -59.98 -5.02 47.12
C SER A 15 -59.14 -5.29 45.86
N LEU A 16 -59.72 -5.88 44.81
CA LEU A 16 -59.05 -6.08 43.53
C LEU A 16 -59.11 -4.85 42.62
N ILE A 17 -60.09 -3.95 42.81
CA ILE A 17 -60.25 -2.74 42.00
C ILE A 17 -59.01 -1.84 42.03
N PRO A 18 -58.39 -1.52 43.19
CA PRO A 18 -57.18 -0.69 43.23
C PRO A 18 -56.01 -1.36 42.50
N CYS A 19 -55.85 -2.67 42.66
CA CYS A 19 -54.79 -3.44 42.01
C CYS A 19 -54.98 -3.49 40.50
N THR A 20 -56.19 -3.73 40.01
CA THR A 20 -56.47 -3.74 38.57
C THR A 20 -56.34 -2.34 37.97
N THR A 21 -56.77 -1.29 38.66
CA THR A 21 -56.53 0.09 38.20
C THR A 21 -55.05 0.45 38.18
N PHE A 22 -54.26 0.02 39.16
CA PHE A 22 -52.82 0.27 39.18
C PHE A 22 -52.11 -0.48 38.04
N ILE A 23 -52.48 -1.74 37.80
CA ILE A 23 -51.94 -2.55 36.71
C ILE A 23 -52.32 -1.94 35.36
N LEU A 24 -53.59 -1.55 35.15
CA LEU A 24 -54.03 -0.92 33.91
C LEU A 24 -53.40 0.45 33.70
N PHE A 25 -53.21 1.24 34.77
CA PHE A 25 -52.52 2.53 34.70
C PHE A 25 -51.02 2.35 34.41
N ALA A 26 -50.37 1.34 34.99
CA ALA A 26 -49.00 0.98 34.66
C ALA A 26 -48.87 0.50 33.22
N PHE A 27 -49.81 -0.30 32.71
CA PHE A 27 -49.84 -0.71 31.30
C PHE A 27 -50.12 0.46 30.36
N LEU A 28 -50.99 1.40 30.75
CA LEU A 28 -51.26 2.61 29.97
C LEU A 28 -50.04 3.53 29.93
N LEU A 29 -49.34 3.72 31.05
CA LEU A 29 -48.09 4.48 31.10
C LEU A 29 -46.98 3.79 30.31
N THR A 30 -46.84 2.47 30.45
CA THR A 30 -45.90 1.66 29.64
C THR A 30 -46.25 1.78 28.16
N PHE A 31 -47.53 1.74 27.81
CA PHE A 31 -47.95 1.94 26.43
C PHE A 31 -47.62 3.36 25.98
N LEU A 32 -48.04 4.41 26.67
CA LEU A 32 -47.83 5.80 26.25
C LEU A 32 -46.37 6.25 26.24
N PHE A 33 -45.55 5.79 27.19
CA PHE A 33 -44.18 6.27 27.35
C PHE A 33 -43.10 5.32 26.82
N ILE A 34 -43.43 4.03 26.62
CA ILE A 34 -42.46 3.02 26.14
C ILE A 34 -42.85 2.46 24.77
N LEU A 35 -44.13 2.16 24.52
CA LEU A 35 -44.56 1.44 23.32
C LEU A 35 -45.19 2.33 22.23
N TYR A 36 -45.84 3.43 22.60
CA TYR A 36 -46.57 4.33 21.73
C TYR A 36 -45.69 5.53 21.37
N HIS A 37 -44.85 5.33 20.37
CA HIS A 37 -44.21 6.43 19.65
C HIS A 37 -44.92 6.60 18.30
N PRO A 38 -45.62 7.72 18.05
CA PRO A 38 -46.18 8.01 16.74
C PRO A 38 -45.04 8.45 15.79
N SER A 39 -44.20 7.51 15.40
CA SER A 39 -43.22 7.67 14.32
C SER A 39 -42.95 6.30 13.70
N LEU A 40 -42.62 6.33 12.41
CA LEU A 40 -42.45 5.20 11.48
C LEU A 40 -41.74 3.99 12.11
N GLY A 41 -42.22 2.79 11.77
CA GLY A 41 -42.02 1.55 12.52
C GLY A 41 -40.59 0.99 12.66
N PRO A 42 -40.43 -0.13 13.39
CA PRO A 42 -39.14 -0.64 13.91
C PRO A 42 -38.08 -0.99 12.86
N ALA A 43 -38.42 -1.07 11.58
CA ALA A 43 -37.48 -1.35 10.50
C ALA A 43 -36.52 -0.19 10.20
N HIS A 44 -36.82 1.04 10.66
CA HIS A 44 -35.99 2.24 10.41
C HIS A 44 -35.11 2.68 11.59
N LYS A 45 -35.24 2.06 12.77
CA LYS A 45 -34.41 2.35 13.95
C LYS A 45 -33.57 1.12 14.27
N GLN A 46 -32.36 1.05 13.71
CA GLN A 46 -31.39 0.01 14.05
C GLN A 46 -30.17 0.61 14.76
N ARG A 47 -29.80 -0.01 15.88
CA ARG A 47 -28.58 0.28 16.63
C ARG A 47 -27.41 -0.41 15.93
N ILE A 48 -26.62 0.35 15.16
CA ILE A 48 -25.44 -0.20 14.45
C ILE A 48 -24.14 0.06 15.24
N THR A 49 -24.12 0.93 16.24
CA THR A 49 -22.95 1.21 17.11
C THR A 49 -23.35 1.65 18.54
N TRP A 50 -22.40 2.17 19.33
CA TRP A 50 -22.62 2.73 20.68
C TRP A 50 -23.42 4.05 20.69
N GLN A 51 -23.61 4.69 19.54
CA GLN A 51 -24.45 5.89 19.43
C GLN A 51 -25.93 5.51 19.54
N ALA A 52 -26.70 6.31 20.28
CA ALA A 52 -28.09 6.04 20.67
C ALA A 52 -29.06 5.89 19.47
N TRP A 53 -30.28 5.42 19.76
CA TRP A 53 -31.37 5.15 18.82
C TRP A 53 -31.87 6.42 18.12
N ASP A 54 -31.29 6.77 16.98
CA ASP A 54 -31.83 7.78 16.06
C ASP A 54 -31.69 7.30 14.61
N THR A 55 -32.47 7.89 13.70
CA THR A 55 -32.58 7.49 12.29
C THR A 55 -31.21 7.62 11.59
N ILE A 56 -30.51 6.49 11.41
CA ILE A 56 -29.29 6.40 10.62
C ILE A 56 -29.71 6.06 9.18
N VAL A 57 -29.21 6.83 8.20
CA VAL A 57 -29.38 6.47 6.78
C VAL A 57 -28.63 5.14 6.54
N PRO A 58 -29.30 4.06 6.11
CA PRO A 58 -28.61 2.82 5.78
C PRO A 58 -27.68 3.08 4.57
N PRO A 59 -26.42 2.60 4.59
CA PRO A 59 -25.51 2.75 3.46
C PRO A 59 -26.05 2.15 2.16
N GLN A 60 -27.03 1.22 2.25
CA GLN A 60 -27.68 0.60 1.10
C GLN A 60 -28.61 1.54 0.29
N SER A 61 -28.96 2.71 0.82
CA SER A 61 -29.74 3.73 0.10
C SER A 61 -28.87 4.78 -0.61
N VAL A 62 -27.56 4.72 -0.39
CA VAL A 62 -26.57 5.49 -1.15
C VAL A 62 -26.09 4.54 -2.25
N GLN A 63 -26.56 4.73 -3.48
CA GLN A 63 -25.78 4.25 -4.62
C GLN A 63 -24.37 4.80 -4.41
N LEU A 64 -23.38 3.91 -4.26
CA LEU A 64 -21.97 4.29 -4.20
C LEU A 64 -21.75 5.37 -5.27
N PRO A 65 -21.37 6.61 -4.88
CA PRO A 65 -21.13 7.65 -5.85
C PRO A 65 -20.11 7.11 -6.84
N THR A 66 -20.51 6.97 -8.10
CA THR A 66 -19.55 6.87 -9.19
C THR A 66 -18.89 8.24 -9.21
N SER A 67 -17.73 8.34 -8.54
CA SER A 67 -16.75 9.42 -8.60
C SER A 67 -17.25 10.66 -9.35
N GLY A 68 -17.66 11.69 -8.59
CA GLY A 68 -17.90 13.01 -9.14
C GLY A 68 -16.65 13.49 -9.88
N ASN A 69 -16.76 13.54 -11.21
CA ASN A 69 -16.04 14.37 -12.19
C ASN A 69 -14.78 15.12 -11.70
N THR A 70 -13.80 14.36 -11.22
CA THR A 70 -12.37 14.64 -11.43
C THR A 70 -11.70 13.47 -12.15
N GLY A 71 -12.51 12.65 -12.84
CA GLY A 71 -12.02 12.04 -14.06
C GLY A 71 -11.51 13.15 -14.99
N PRO A 72 -10.46 12.89 -15.80
CA PRO A 72 -10.11 13.82 -16.86
C PRO A 72 -11.39 14.10 -17.65
N SER A 73 -11.54 15.32 -18.18
CA SER A 73 -12.62 15.67 -19.10
C SER A 73 -12.97 14.46 -19.97
N LYS A 74 -14.25 14.28 -20.35
CA LYS A 74 -14.66 13.41 -21.47
C LYS A 74 -13.89 13.80 -22.74
N GLY A 75 -12.61 13.44 -22.81
CA GLY A 75 -11.91 13.19 -24.02
C GLY A 75 -12.46 11.87 -24.48
N ASN A 76 -12.99 11.86 -25.69
CA ASN A 76 -13.11 10.66 -26.52
C ASN A 76 -11.71 10.05 -26.73
N GLY A 77 -11.06 9.59 -25.68
CA GLY A 77 -9.94 8.68 -25.76
C GLY A 77 -10.56 7.29 -25.78
N THR A 78 -10.87 6.80 -26.98
CA THR A 78 -11.08 5.38 -27.20
C THR A 78 -9.96 4.63 -26.46
N SER A 79 -10.31 3.70 -25.58
CA SER A 79 -9.36 2.76 -24.95
C SER A 79 -8.80 1.76 -25.96
N SER A 80 -8.76 2.11 -27.24
CA SER A 80 -8.14 1.32 -28.27
C SER A 80 -6.63 1.46 -28.14
N GLU A 81 -5.91 0.35 -27.98
CA GLU A 81 -4.54 0.29 -28.49
C GLU A 81 -4.57 0.83 -29.94
N PRO A 82 -3.53 1.57 -30.40
CA PRO A 82 -3.50 2.05 -31.77
C PRO A 82 -3.57 0.83 -32.72
N ASN A 83 -4.77 0.59 -33.27
CA ASN A 83 -5.19 -0.54 -34.11
C ASN A 83 -5.66 -1.85 -33.40
N GLY A 84 -6.09 -1.81 -32.13
CA GLY A 84 -6.65 -2.98 -31.41
C GLY A 84 -8.19 -3.08 -31.45
N PRO A 85 -8.77 -4.28 -31.21
CA PRO A 85 -10.22 -4.46 -31.06
C PRO A 85 -10.78 -3.67 -29.87
N ASP A 86 -12.11 -3.48 -29.83
CA ASP A 86 -12.78 -2.85 -28.69
C ASP A 86 -12.54 -3.67 -27.40
N VAL A 87 -11.72 -3.13 -26.50
CA VAL A 87 -11.31 -3.75 -25.22
C VAL A 87 -12.24 -3.41 -24.06
N SER A 88 -13.35 -2.70 -24.31
CA SER A 88 -14.31 -2.34 -23.25
C SER A 88 -14.94 -3.57 -22.56
N THR A 89 -14.96 -4.72 -23.23
CA THR A 89 -15.48 -5.99 -22.70
C THR A 89 -14.41 -6.98 -22.24
N ALA A 90 -13.13 -6.60 -22.30
CA ALA A 90 -12.03 -7.49 -21.94
C ALA A 90 -12.07 -7.91 -20.47
N TRP A 91 -11.58 -9.11 -20.13
CA TRP A 91 -11.63 -9.62 -18.75
C TRP A 91 -10.85 -8.75 -17.75
N TRP A 92 -9.81 -8.05 -18.22
CA TRP A 92 -8.99 -7.10 -17.43
C TRP A 92 -9.51 -5.66 -17.48
N SER A 93 -10.67 -5.39 -18.07
CA SER A 93 -11.26 -4.04 -18.07
C SER A 93 -11.72 -3.61 -16.66
N LYS A 94 -11.97 -4.60 -15.79
CA LYS A 94 -12.33 -4.40 -14.39
C LYS A 94 -11.06 -4.32 -13.54
N PRO A 95 -10.87 -3.21 -12.80
CA PRO A 95 -9.78 -3.10 -11.85
C PRO A 95 -9.82 -4.24 -10.82
N LEU A 96 -8.68 -4.51 -10.20
CA LEU A 96 -8.63 -5.45 -9.07
C LEU A 96 -9.64 -5.05 -8.00
N ASP A 97 -10.19 -6.08 -7.34
CA ASP A 97 -11.19 -5.90 -6.31
C ASP A 97 -10.70 -4.89 -5.24
N PRO A 98 -11.60 -4.05 -4.72
CA PRO A 98 -11.27 -3.22 -3.57
C PRO A 98 -10.81 -4.12 -2.42
N ILE A 99 -9.74 -3.74 -1.69
CA ILE A 99 -9.40 -4.40 -0.43
C ILE A 99 -10.59 -4.15 0.50
N ASP A 100 -11.45 -5.15 0.71
CA ASP A 100 -12.61 -5.15 1.61
C ASP A 100 -13.13 -3.75 2.00
N ASP A 101 -13.45 -2.90 1.01
CA ASP A 101 -13.92 -1.52 1.22
C ASP A 101 -15.37 -1.50 1.76
N ILE A 102 -15.97 -2.68 1.92
CA ILE A 102 -17.35 -2.93 2.36
C ILE A 102 -17.58 -2.40 3.79
N HIS A 103 -16.55 -1.92 4.48
CA HIS A 103 -16.60 -1.38 5.85
C HIS A 103 -16.05 0.04 6.02
N ALA A 104 -15.93 0.85 4.94
CA ALA A 104 -15.38 2.22 4.88
C ALA A 104 -15.96 3.29 5.85
N SER A 105 -16.69 2.91 6.90
CA SER A 105 -17.18 3.83 7.94
C SER A 105 -17.30 3.25 9.36
N GLN A 106 -16.81 2.04 9.68
CA GLN A 106 -17.28 1.37 10.90
C GLN A 106 -16.88 2.02 12.23
N GLN A 107 -15.69 2.62 12.34
CA GLN A 107 -15.24 3.25 13.58
C GLN A 107 -15.26 4.78 13.44
N LEU A 108 -16.08 5.43 14.25
CA LEU A 108 -16.22 6.90 14.28
C LEU A 108 -15.30 7.55 15.31
N ASP A 109 -14.73 6.74 16.20
CA ASP A 109 -13.93 7.15 17.36
C ASP A 109 -12.48 6.68 17.27
N ARG A 110 -11.98 6.36 16.07
CA ARG A 110 -10.58 6.06 15.81
C ARG A 110 -10.02 6.89 14.66
N TYR A 111 -8.75 7.27 14.80
CA TYR A 111 -8.00 7.93 13.75
C TYR A 111 -7.55 6.88 12.72
N ALA A 112 -8.09 6.97 11.51
CA ALA A 112 -7.81 6.02 10.43
C ALA A 112 -7.69 6.75 9.09
N PRO A 113 -6.68 7.62 8.92
CA PRO A 113 -6.61 8.57 7.81
C PRO A 113 -6.39 7.92 6.44
N LEU A 114 -6.04 6.63 6.43
CA LEU A 114 -5.91 5.82 5.23
C LEU A 114 -7.25 5.25 4.75
N LEU A 115 -8.28 5.18 5.59
CA LEU A 115 -9.60 4.70 5.20
C LEU A 115 -10.40 5.88 4.65
N PRO A 116 -10.94 5.80 3.42
CA PRO A 116 -11.87 6.83 2.96
C PRO A 116 -13.14 6.76 3.81
N HIS A 117 -13.50 7.85 4.48
CA HIS A 117 -14.70 7.94 5.28
C HIS A 117 -15.84 8.61 4.52
N MET A 118 -17.06 8.08 4.66
CA MET A 118 -18.29 8.70 4.14
C MET A 118 -18.99 9.59 5.19
N THR A 119 -18.43 9.75 6.39
CA THR A 119 -19.05 10.52 7.48
C THR A 119 -18.23 11.77 7.75
N GLY A 120 -18.87 12.93 7.61
CA GLY A 120 -18.24 14.23 7.83
C GLY A 120 -17.93 14.51 9.30
N LEU A 121 -17.03 15.48 9.51
CA LEU A 121 -16.63 15.94 10.83
C LEU A 121 -17.64 16.96 11.38
N THR A 122 -17.86 16.96 12.68
CA THR A 122 -18.87 17.82 13.34
C THR A 122 -18.23 18.97 14.11
N MET A 123 -17.05 18.75 14.70
CA MET A 123 -16.33 19.71 15.53
C MET A 123 -14.83 19.47 15.45
N MET A 124 -14.05 20.53 15.67
CA MET A 124 -12.59 20.50 15.79
C MET A 124 -12.13 21.35 16.99
N THR A 125 -11.01 20.95 17.58
CA THR A 125 -10.31 21.69 18.65
C THR A 125 -8.82 21.37 18.63
N VAL A 126 -8.01 22.19 19.26
CA VAL A 126 -6.56 22.00 19.39
C VAL A 126 -6.22 21.95 20.88
N ARG A 127 -5.46 20.95 21.30
CA ARG A 127 -5.01 20.81 22.70
C ARG A 127 -3.53 20.54 22.77
N SER A 128 -2.91 21.18 23.76
CA SER A 128 -1.55 20.93 24.17
C SER A 128 -1.51 19.88 25.29
N CYS A 129 -0.43 19.10 25.35
CA CYS A 129 -0.20 18.16 26.44
C CYS A 129 1.27 18.08 26.81
N LEU A 130 1.58 18.12 28.10
CA LEU A 130 2.95 18.01 28.62
C LEU A 130 3.42 16.57 28.85
N ILE A 131 2.51 15.60 28.72
CA ILE A 131 2.75 14.17 28.92
C ILE A 131 2.23 13.48 27.67
N ASP A 132 3.00 12.59 27.06
CA ASP A 132 2.51 11.84 25.90
C ASP A 132 1.13 11.21 26.23
N PRO A 133 0.06 11.53 25.47
CA PRO A 133 -1.29 11.07 25.78
C PRO A 133 -1.48 9.55 25.62
N VAL A 134 -0.48 8.81 25.12
CA VAL A 134 -0.43 7.34 25.25
C VAL A 134 -0.45 6.92 26.73
N PHE A 135 0.16 7.71 27.62
CA PHE A 135 0.19 7.42 29.06
C PHE A 135 -0.97 8.06 29.83
N THR A 136 -1.73 8.97 29.21
CA THR A 136 -2.81 9.67 29.91
C THR A 136 -3.88 10.26 29.00
N THR A 137 -5.11 10.30 29.50
CA THR A 137 -6.23 11.01 28.88
C THR A 137 -6.45 12.41 29.44
N TYR A 138 -5.64 12.87 30.41
CA TYR A 138 -5.83 14.15 31.12
C TYR A 138 -5.83 15.37 30.20
N CYS A 139 -5.13 15.31 29.07
CA CYS A 139 -5.06 16.41 28.11
C CYS A 139 -6.10 16.33 26.99
N ASN A 140 -6.92 15.27 26.95
CA ASN A 140 -7.99 15.19 25.96
C ASN A 140 -8.97 16.35 26.17
N PRO A 141 -9.57 16.87 25.09
CA PRO A 141 -10.55 17.93 25.25
C PRO A 141 -11.73 17.43 26.07
N SER A 142 -12.29 18.31 26.91
CA SER A 142 -13.42 17.98 27.76
C SER A 142 -14.63 17.47 26.96
N THR A 143 -15.35 16.52 27.54
CA THR A 143 -16.56 15.96 26.94
C THR A 143 -17.55 15.45 28.00
N THR A 144 -18.81 15.29 27.60
CA THR A 144 -19.87 14.63 28.38
C THR A 144 -20.52 13.52 27.53
N PRO A 145 -21.21 12.54 28.15
CA PRO A 145 -21.95 11.52 27.41
C PRO A 145 -22.95 12.10 26.41
N GLU A 146 -23.59 13.22 26.73
CA GLU A 146 -24.54 13.91 25.85
C GLU A 146 -23.85 14.51 24.63
N LEU A 147 -22.66 15.13 24.82
CA LEU A 147 -21.87 15.66 23.72
C LEU A 147 -21.35 14.54 22.81
N ASP A 148 -20.89 13.43 23.38
CA ASP A 148 -20.41 12.27 22.62
C ASP A 148 -21.54 11.58 21.85
N ALA A 149 -22.74 11.50 22.44
CA ALA A 149 -23.92 10.96 21.77
C ALA A 149 -24.39 11.85 20.61
N LYS A 150 -24.27 13.18 20.74
CA LYS A 150 -24.68 14.13 19.70
C LYS A 150 -23.60 14.27 18.61
N TYR A 151 -22.41 14.71 18.99
CA TYR A 151 -21.37 15.11 18.03
C TYR A 151 -20.36 14.01 17.71
N GLY A 152 -20.35 12.91 18.47
CA GLY A 152 -19.32 11.88 18.42
C GLY A 152 -18.24 12.11 19.49
N LYS A 153 -17.46 11.07 19.78
CA LYS A 153 -16.29 11.18 20.68
C LYS A 153 -15.18 11.98 20.00
N TRP A 154 -14.30 12.54 20.82
CA TRP A 154 -13.06 13.12 20.34
C TRP A 154 -12.13 12.05 19.76
N VAL A 155 -11.62 12.32 18.56
CA VAL A 155 -10.57 11.57 17.87
C VAL A 155 -9.37 12.48 17.76
N ARG A 156 -8.21 12.00 18.21
CA ARG A 156 -6.93 12.69 18.08
C ARG A 156 -6.36 12.44 16.68
N VAL A 157 -6.01 13.47 15.95
CA VAL A 157 -5.11 13.36 14.79
C VAL A 157 -3.74 13.00 15.34
N ASP A 158 -3.28 11.78 15.12
CA ASP A 158 -2.09 11.21 15.78
C ASP A 158 -0.78 11.71 15.15
N ARG A 159 -0.61 13.03 15.19
CA ARG A 159 0.46 13.77 14.51
C ARG A 159 0.80 15.00 15.36
N ASP A 160 1.90 14.93 16.11
CA ASP A 160 2.33 16.05 16.94
C ASP A 160 2.90 17.19 16.09
N ILE A 161 2.20 18.32 16.08
CA ILE A 161 2.64 19.55 15.38
C ILE A 161 4.02 20.00 15.87
N ASN A 162 4.38 19.74 17.12
CA ASN A 162 5.67 20.14 17.69
C ASN A 162 6.78 19.10 17.47
N LYS A 163 6.53 17.97 16.77
CA LYS A 163 7.45 16.83 16.64
C LYS A 163 8.86 17.24 16.17
N GLN A 164 8.95 18.11 15.17
CA GLN A 164 10.25 18.47 14.59
C GLN A 164 10.95 19.63 15.30
N VAL A 165 10.18 20.53 15.93
CA VAL A 165 10.76 21.65 16.67
C VAL A 165 11.58 21.15 17.86
N ARG A 166 11.27 19.93 18.36
CA ARG A 166 12.02 19.16 19.37
C ARG A 166 13.39 18.65 18.91
N LEU A 167 13.56 18.28 17.64
CA LEU A 167 14.75 17.58 17.14
C LEU A 167 16.01 18.47 17.10
N LEU A 168 15.87 19.80 17.17
CA LEU A 168 16.97 20.76 17.04
C LEU A 168 17.54 21.26 18.37
N GLU A 169 16.81 21.16 19.49
CA GLU A 169 17.20 21.81 20.75
C GLU A 169 18.08 20.96 21.67
N CYS A 170 18.03 19.63 21.57
CA CYS A 170 18.74 18.77 22.54
C CYS A 170 20.16 18.35 22.13
N GLY A 171 20.71 18.76 20.97
CA GLY A 171 21.98 18.21 20.50
C GLY A 171 22.00 16.67 20.54
N GLY A 172 20.83 16.06 20.33
CA GLY A 172 20.51 14.73 20.83
C GLY A 172 21.32 13.63 20.16
N MET A 173 22.29 13.09 20.89
CA MET A 173 22.89 11.80 20.60
C MET A 173 21.80 10.72 20.73
N GLN A 174 21.13 10.36 19.63
CA GLN A 174 20.40 9.09 19.57
C GLN A 174 21.48 7.99 19.60
N VAL A 175 21.70 7.37 20.76
CA VAL A 175 22.55 6.18 20.88
C VAL A 175 21.79 5.00 20.30
N TYR A 176 22.50 4.13 19.59
CA TYR A 176 22.00 2.92 18.92
C TYR A 176 20.88 2.17 19.69
N GLY A 177 19.78 1.88 19.01
CA GLY A 177 18.95 0.70 19.27
C GLY A 177 18.08 0.66 20.53
N TYR A 178 17.96 1.74 21.30
CA TYR A 178 17.06 1.80 22.46
C TYR A 178 16.36 3.17 22.56
N SER A 179 15.07 3.21 22.23
CA SER A 179 14.17 4.28 22.68
C SER A 179 13.84 4.04 24.15
N ALA A 180 14.74 4.41 25.06
CA ALA A 180 14.30 4.69 26.42
C ALA A 180 13.44 5.96 26.36
N PRO A 181 12.17 5.94 26.79
CA PRO A 181 11.40 7.16 26.95
C PRO A 181 12.01 7.89 28.14
N VAL A 182 12.99 8.75 27.89
CA VAL A 182 13.26 9.81 28.85
C VAL A 182 12.01 10.69 28.77
N PRO A 183 11.23 10.86 29.86
CA PRO A 183 10.10 11.75 29.84
C PRO A 183 10.65 13.17 29.87
N GLU A 184 11.11 13.65 28.72
CA GLU A 184 11.29 15.07 28.50
C GLU A 184 9.88 15.68 28.49
N LEU A 185 9.55 16.42 29.56
CA LEU A 185 8.35 17.25 29.68
C LEU A 185 8.32 18.24 28.52
N THR A 186 7.75 17.82 27.39
CA THR A 186 7.76 18.56 26.13
C THR A 186 6.33 18.74 25.68
N LEU A 187 5.95 19.99 25.40
CA LEU A 187 4.58 20.36 25.06
C LEU A 187 4.22 19.79 23.68
N GLU A 188 3.45 18.71 23.65
CA GLU A 188 2.86 18.10 22.44
C GLU A 188 1.64 18.88 22.02
N GLN A 189 1.42 19.00 20.72
CA GLN A 189 0.31 19.77 20.17
C GLN A 189 -0.46 18.96 19.14
N PHE A 190 -1.73 18.68 19.45
CA PHE A 190 -2.58 17.85 18.60
C PHE A 190 -3.89 18.54 18.20
N ILE A 191 -4.36 18.19 17.01
CA ILE A 191 -5.69 18.51 16.53
C ILE A 191 -6.63 17.36 16.93
N TYR A 192 -7.81 17.69 17.40
CA TYR A 192 -8.87 16.75 17.71
C TYR A 192 -10.10 17.07 16.88
N TYR A 193 -10.80 16.04 16.41
CA TYR A 193 -12.08 16.18 15.74
C TYR A 193 -13.14 15.27 16.34
N ARG A 194 -14.41 15.54 16.04
CA ARG A 194 -15.54 14.65 16.30
C ARG A 194 -16.22 14.26 15.00
N ARG A 195 -16.86 13.08 15.00
CA ARG A 195 -17.57 12.53 13.85
C ARG A 195 -18.89 11.89 14.30
N SER A 196 -19.98 12.21 13.61
CA SER A 196 -21.32 11.69 13.92
C SER A 196 -22.08 11.37 12.65
N ARG A 197 -22.88 10.30 12.69
CA ARG A 197 -23.82 9.94 11.61
C ARG A 197 -25.21 10.55 11.80
N ARG A 198 -25.39 11.36 12.84
CA ARG A 198 -26.65 12.03 13.13
C ARG A 198 -26.99 13.02 12.02
N VAL A 199 -28.19 12.92 11.48
CA VAL A 199 -28.68 13.79 10.40
C VAL A 199 -29.05 15.20 10.86
N ASP A 200 -29.23 15.41 12.16
CA ASP A 200 -29.59 16.69 12.80
C ASP A 200 -28.36 17.49 13.28
N VAL A 201 -27.15 17.01 13.00
CA VAL A 201 -25.89 17.65 13.37
C VAL A 201 -25.25 18.34 12.17
N PRO A 202 -24.86 19.63 12.28
CA PRO A 202 -24.15 20.32 11.21
C PRO A 202 -22.75 19.73 11.00
N LEU A 203 -22.27 19.77 9.76
CA LEU A 203 -20.98 19.21 9.36
C LEU A 203 -20.02 20.26 8.84
N ILE A 204 -18.73 20.00 9.03
CA ILE A 204 -17.64 20.86 8.60
C ILE A 204 -17.46 20.75 7.09
N THR A 205 -17.43 21.89 6.40
CA THR A 205 -17.27 21.94 4.93
C THR A 205 -15.95 22.56 4.47
N ASP A 206 -15.44 23.55 5.21
CA ASP A 206 -14.19 24.21 4.90
C ASP A 206 -13.42 24.55 6.18
N ILE A 207 -12.11 24.72 6.03
CA ILE A 207 -11.15 24.96 7.12
C ILE A 207 -10.16 26.03 6.66
N ARG A 208 -9.76 26.92 7.56
CA ARG A 208 -8.68 27.90 7.36
C ARG A 208 -7.80 28.01 8.60
N ILE A 209 -6.54 28.36 8.39
CA ILE A 209 -5.60 28.74 9.45
C ILE A 209 -5.40 30.25 9.39
N ILE A 210 -5.65 30.94 10.51
CA ILE A 210 -5.61 32.41 10.57
C ILE A 210 -4.69 32.83 11.72
N ASP A 211 -3.88 33.86 11.45
CA ASP A 211 -3.05 34.52 12.44
C ASP A 211 -3.94 35.30 13.44
N GLU A 212 -3.66 35.17 14.73
CA GLU A 212 -4.38 35.87 15.81
C GLU A 212 -4.25 37.40 15.64
N GLY A 213 -5.38 38.10 15.64
CA GLY A 213 -5.48 39.54 15.34
C GLY A 213 -5.76 39.88 13.88
N ASP A 214 -5.73 38.91 12.95
CA ASP A 214 -6.03 39.10 11.53
C ASP A 214 -7.41 38.51 11.15
N GLU A 215 -8.34 38.36 12.11
CA GLU A 215 -9.65 37.74 11.87
C GLU A 215 -10.50 38.49 10.83
N GLY A 216 -10.27 39.79 10.67
CA GLY A 216 -10.89 40.61 9.62
C GLY A 216 -10.44 40.29 8.19
N SER A 217 -9.44 39.42 8.00
CA SER A 217 -8.99 38.93 6.70
C SER A 217 -9.88 37.83 6.11
N ILE A 218 -10.81 37.27 6.89
CA ILE A 218 -11.80 36.31 6.41
C ILE A 218 -12.68 37.04 5.40
N GLN A 219 -12.54 36.70 4.11
CA GLN A 219 -13.41 37.22 3.07
C GLN A 219 -14.86 36.87 3.39
N ASP A 220 -15.78 37.82 3.14
CA ASP A 220 -17.21 37.57 3.20
C ASP A 220 -17.61 36.71 1.99
N ASP A 221 -17.38 35.40 2.13
CA ASP A 221 -17.73 34.36 1.17
C ASP A 221 -19.15 33.84 1.38
N GLY A 222 -19.97 34.56 2.16
CA GLY A 222 -21.33 34.17 2.54
C GLY A 222 -21.40 33.00 3.51
N LYS A 223 -20.27 32.52 4.04
CA LYS A 223 -20.21 31.42 5.01
C LYS A 223 -20.01 31.95 6.43
N THR A 224 -20.62 31.27 7.41
CA THR A 224 -20.38 31.56 8.83
C THR A 224 -19.17 30.77 9.32
N TRP A 225 -18.07 31.48 9.55
CA TRP A 225 -16.83 30.93 10.09
C TRP A 225 -16.87 30.84 11.61
N LYS A 226 -16.49 29.68 12.15
CA LYS A 226 -16.40 29.42 13.59
C LYS A 226 -14.96 29.11 13.98
N GLN A 227 -14.47 29.78 15.01
CA GLN A 227 -13.15 29.52 15.57
C GLN A 227 -13.16 28.24 16.39
N ALA A 228 -12.17 27.36 16.18
CA ALA A 228 -11.89 26.24 17.05
C ALA A 228 -11.19 26.71 18.34
N GLU A 229 -11.37 25.97 19.43
CA GLU A 229 -10.65 26.24 20.67
C GLU A 229 -9.17 25.82 20.54
N GLY A 230 -8.28 26.57 21.21
CA GLY A 230 -6.82 26.32 21.21
C GLY A 230 -6.03 27.17 20.19
N VAL A 231 -4.71 27.04 20.24
CA VAL A 231 -3.75 27.73 19.37
C VAL A 231 -2.90 26.66 18.68
N LEU A 232 -2.79 26.67 17.35
CA LEU A 232 -2.04 25.66 16.58
C LEU A 232 -0.54 25.73 16.82
N THR A 233 -0.01 26.93 17.08
CA THR A 233 1.43 27.21 17.18
C THR A 233 1.91 27.26 18.64
N ASP A 234 1.11 26.80 19.60
CA ASP A 234 1.53 26.74 21.00
C ASP A 234 2.67 25.73 21.16
N GLY A 235 3.70 26.10 21.92
CA GLY A 235 4.92 25.29 22.08
C GLY A 235 5.92 25.33 20.91
N ILE A 236 5.65 26.05 19.81
CA ILE A 236 6.61 26.22 18.72
C ILE A 236 7.70 27.22 19.11
N TYR A 237 8.96 26.77 19.06
CA TYR A 237 10.14 27.60 19.21
C TYR A 237 10.99 27.71 17.93
N PRO A 238 11.56 28.89 17.64
CA PRO A 238 11.24 30.20 18.21
C PRO A 238 9.80 30.61 17.97
N ARG A 239 9.28 31.42 18.90
CA ARG A 239 7.89 31.87 18.86
C ARG A 239 7.56 32.48 17.50
N VAL A 240 6.53 31.93 16.89
CA VAL A 240 5.86 32.47 15.70
C VAL A 240 4.56 33.16 16.13
N LYS A 241 3.92 33.91 15.22
CA LYS A 241 2.60 34.50 15.49
C LYS A 241 1.62 33.37 15.82
N ASN A 242 0.77 33.61 16.82
CA ASN A 242 -0.26 32.64 17.20
C ASN A 242 -1.20 32.39 16.03
N ARG A 243 -1.43 31.14 15.69
CA ARG A 243 -2.38 30.74 14.64
C ARG A 243 -3.53 29.95 15.22
N ARG A 244 -4.74 30.20 14.73
CA ARG A 244 -5.96 29.52 15.16
C ARG A 244 -6.65 28.88 13.98
N LEU A 245 -7.35 27.80 14.27
CA LEU A 245 -8.12 27.05 13.30
C LEU A 245 -9.54 27.61 13.21
N TRP A 246 -10.04 27.82 12.01
CA TRP A 246 -11.41 28.23 11.73
C TRP A 246 -12.07 27.23 10.79
N TYR A 247 -13.36 26.99 10.97
CA TYR A 247 -14.12 26.09 10.12
C TYR A 247 -15.54 26.59 9.88
N THR A 248 -16.12 26.26 8.74
CA THR A 248 -17.51 26.53 8.40
C THR A 248 -18.37 25.31 8.69
N LEU A 249 -19.68 25.53 8.85
CA LEU A 249 -20.65 24.47 9.07
C LEU A 249 -21.77 24.55 8.02
N GLN A 250 -22.12 23.43 7.41
CA GLN A 250 -23.35 23.33 6.63
C GLN A 250 -24.53 22.95 7.52
N LYS A 251 -25.75 23.23 7.03
CA LYS A 251 -26.98 22.81 7.71
C LYS A 251 -27.02 21.27 7.83
N PRO A 252 -27.65 20.72 8.87
CA PRO A 252 -27.77 19.28 9.03
C PRO A 252 -28.46 18.59 7.85
N TYR A 253 -28.05 17.35 7.54
CA TYR A 253 -28.63 16.48 6.49
C TYR A 253 -30.17 16.38 6.51
N ALA A 254 -30.79 16.55 7.67
CA ALA A 254 -32.25 16.53 7.81
C ALA A 254 -32.99 17.56 6.91
N ASN A 255 -32.29 18.61 6.46
CA ASN A 255 -32.87 19.73 5.69
C ASN A 255 -32.28 19.87 4.28
N ALA A 256 -31.76 18.78 3.73
CA ALA A 256 -30.68 18.83 2.76
C ALA A 256 -31.03 17.91 1.54
N THR A 257 -30.63 18.28 0.30
CA THR A 257 -31.00 17.63 -0.97
C THR A 257 -30.05 16.50 -1.38
N GLN A 258 -30.61 15.41 -1.93
CA GLN A 258 -29.89 14.17 -2.21
C GLN A 258 -28.79 14.33 -3.29
N GLY A 259 -27.52 14.13 -2.91
CA GLY A 259 -26.38 13.97 -3.84
C GLY A 259 -25.31 15.07 -3.80
N GLU A 260 -25.63 16.27 -3.32
CA GLU A 260 -24.68 17.41 -3.29
C GLU A 260 -23.81 17.45 -2.02
N GLU A 261 -24.09 16.62 -1.01
CA GLU A 261 -23.67 16.92 0.37
C GLU A 261 -22.52 16.08 0.94
N LEU A 262 -22.22 14.92 0.34
CA LEU A 262 -21.06 14.14 0.75
C LEU A 262 -19.77 14.71 0.15
N ASP A 263 -19.82 15.20 -1.08
CA ASP A 263 -18.63 15.68 -1.78
C ASP A 263 -18.09 16.99 -1.20
N GLU A 264 -18.92 17.73 -0.45
CA GLU A 264 -18.53 19.02 0.12
C GLU A 264 -18.08 18.98 1.59
N VAL A 265 -18.31 17.89 2.31
CA VAL A 265 -17.95 17.80 3.73
C VAL A 265 -16.52 17.34 3.93
N ILE A 266 -15.85 17.87 4.95
CA ILE A 266 -14.57 17.35 5.40
C ILE A 266 -14.81 16.02 6.11
N THR A 267 -14.18 14.97 5.62
CA THR A 267 -14.33 13.60 6.12
C THR A 267 -13.16 13.15 6.97
N GLU A 268 -11.98 13.73 6.79
CA GLU A 268 -10.76 13.37 7.53
C GLU A 268 -9.73 14.51 7.55
N LEU A 269 -8.86 14.50 8.56
CA LEU A 269 -7.79 15.47 8.78
C LEU A 269 -6.46 14.78 8.99
N ASP A 270 -5.37 15.44 8.59
CA ASP A 270 -4.02 14.96 8.84
C ASP A 270 -3.03 16.12 8.86
N VAL A 271 -1.84 15.89 9.39
CA VAL A 271 -0.75 16.87 9.41
C VAL A 271 0.35 16.41 8.45
N LEU A 272 0.72 17.30 7.55
CA LEU A 272 1.80 17.09 6.59
C LEU A 272 3.06 17.81 7.06
N TYR A 273 4.17 17.07 7.10
CA TYR A 273 5.50 17.63 7.32
C TYR A 273 6.23 17.73 5.98
N GLY A 274 6.67 18.94 5.62
CA GLY A 274 7.34 19.20 4.35
C GLY A 274 6.46 19.87 3.29
N GLU A 275 7.08 20.10 2.14
CA GLU A 275 6.50 20.82 1.00
C GLU A 275 5.90 19.89 -0.06
N ASP A 276 6.02 18.58 0.13
CA ASP A 276 5.64 17.57 -0.86
C ASP A 276 4.12 17.33 -0.94
N GLU A 277 3.63 16.61 -1.94
CA GLU A 277 2.20 16.31 -2.03
C GLU A 277 1.70 15.47 -0.83
N PRO A 278 0.50 15.76 -0.30
CA PRO A 278 -0.09 14.94 0.76
C PRO A 278 -0.54 13.58 0.24
N PHE A 279 -0.86 12.67 1.17
CA PHE A 279 -1.40 11.35 0.84
C PHE A 279 -2.67 11.45 -0.02
N TRP A 280 -2.94 10.43 -0.82
CA TRP A 280 -4.05 10.42 -1.79
C TRP A 280 -5.39 10.90 -1.18
N GLY A 281 -6.06 11.82 -1.89
CA GLY A 281 -7.35 12.38 -1.51
C GLY A 281 -7.28 13.55 -0.52
N PHE A 282 -6.15 13.78 0.14
CA PHE A 282 -5.97 14.97 0.98
C PHE A 282 -5.58 16.18 0.14
N LYS A 283 -6.03 17.35 0.57
CA LYS A 283 -5.63 18.65 0.03
C LYS A 283 -5.13 19.53 1.17
N ARG A 284 -4.14 20.38 0.88
CA ARG A 284 -3.68 21.39 1.83
C ARG A 284 -4.81 22.35 2.17
N VAL A 285 -5.00 22.56 3.46
CA VAL A 285 -5.85 23.62 3.99
C VAL A 285 -5.16 24.96 3.74
N GLU A 286 -5.94 26.00 3.48
CA GLU A 286 -5.42 27.35 3.28
C GLU A 286 -4.72 27.88 4.55
N GLY A 287 -3.51 28.40 4.37
CA GLY A 287 -2.61 28.80 5.43
C GLY A 287 -1.60 27.70 5.80
N VAL A 288 -0.54 28.08 6.52
CA VAL A 288 0.52 27.16 6.96
C VAL A 288 0.55 27.19 8.48
N ILE A 289 0.70 26.04 9.14
CA ILE A 289 0.81 25.99 10.61
C ILE A 289 2.15 26.61 11.01
N TYR A 290 3.24 26.12 10.40
CA TYR A 290 4.59 26.60 10.64
C TYR A 290 5.36 26.64 9.31
N PRO A 291 5.97 27.77 8.91
CA PRO A 291 6.59 27.91 7.60
C PRO A 291 7.91 27.13 7.44
N GLY A 292 8.43 26.51 8.51
CA GLY A 292 9.74 25.88 8.48
C GLY A 292 10.87 26.91 8.56
N ARG A 293 12.10 26.40 8.56
CA ARG A 293 13.34 27.17 8.56
C ARG A 293 14.37 26.44 7.70
N PRO A 294 15.04 27.13 6.78
CA PRO A 294 16.12 26.54 5.99
C PRO A 294 17.10 25.77 6.87
N ASP A 295 17.42 24.54 6.48
CA ASP A 295 18.37 23.63 7.13
C ASP A 295 18.11 23.30 8.61
N LYS A 296 16.95 23.68 9.14
CA LYS A 296 16.58 23.46 10.54
C LYS A 296 15.30 22.66 10.65
N SER A 297 14.22 23.14 10.04
CA SER A 297 12.87 22.55 10.22
C SER A 297 12.07 22.62 8.92
N VAL A 298 11.23 21.63 8.67
CA VAL A 298 10.32 21.61 7.52
C VAL A 298 9.05 22.41 7.82
N PRO A 299 8.37 22.93 6.80
CA PRO A 299 7.05 23.48 6.98
C PRO A 299 6.06 22.42 7.46
N ILE A 300 5.06 22.87 8.20
CA ILE A 300 3.99 22.04 8.76
C ILE A 300 2.68 22.61 8.24
N SER A 301 1.89 21.76 7.58
CA SER A 301 0.61 22.13 6.98
C SER A 301 -0.50 21.22 7.49
N LEU A 302 -1.70 21.77 7.66
CA LEU A 302 -2.91 20.97 7.84
C LEU A 302 -3.39 20.49 6.47
N VAL A 303 -3.78 19.23 6.37
CA VAL A 303 -4.39 18.68 5.16
C VAL A 303 -5.73 18.05 5.51
N ALA A 304 -6.69 18.15 4.61
CA ALA A 304 -8.04 17.65 4.81
C ALA A 304 -8.51 16.85 3.59
N ARG A 305 -9.28 15.79 3.84
CA ARG A 305 -10.01 15.07 2.81
C ARG A 305 -11.43 15.59 2.77
N LYS A 306 -11.90 15.93 1.58
CA LYS A 306 -13.26 16.42 1.32
C LYS A 306 -14.00 15.35 0.51
N GLY A 307 -15.15 14.94 1.02
CA GLY A 307 -15.95 13.83 0.51
C GLY A 307 -15.28 12.47 0.50
N TYR A 308 -15.77 11.61 -0.40
CA TYR A 308 -15.37 10.22 -0.50
C TYR A 308 -14.53 9.98 -1.76
N THR A 309 -13.21 9.93 -1.56
CA THR A 309 -12.24 9.68 -2.65
C THR A 309 -11.60 8.31 -2.47
N VAL A 310 -11.96 7.37 -3.36
CA VAL A 310 -11.35 6.03 -3.41
C VAL A 310 -10.06 6.07 -4.23
N PRO A 311 -8.96 5.49 -3.74
CA PRO A 311 -7.76 5.27 -4.54
C PRO A 311 -8.07 4.39 -5.77
N PRO A 312 -7.75 4.82 -7.01
CA PRO A 312 -7.97 3.98 -8.18
C PRO A 312 -7.09 2.74 -8.11
N ARG A 313 -7.67 1.59 -8.50
CA ARG A 313 -7.01 0.28 -8.45
C ARG A 313 -6.37 -0.03 -9.80
N PRO A 314 -5.25 -0.77 -9.82
CA PRO A 314 -4.64 -1.18 -11.07
C PRO A 314 -5.52 -2.22 -11.78
N GLN A 315 -5.41 -2.26 -13.10
CA GLN A 315 -5.96 -3.38 -13.85
C GLN A 315 -5.16 -4.65 -13.53
N PRO A 316 -5.78 -5.83 -13.58
CA PRO A 316 -5.06 -7.09 -13.47
C PRO A 316 -3.90 -7.15 -14.49
N PRO A 317 -2.68 -7.53 -14.07
CA PRO A 317 -1.55 -7.65 -14.98
C PRO A 317 -1.82 -8.61 -16.14
N HIS A 318 -1.63 -8.14 -17.36
CA HIS A 318 -1.87 -8.90 -18.58
C HIS A 318 -0.89 -8.50 -19.68
N PHE A 319 -0.59 -9.45 -20.57
CA PHE A 319 0.20 -9.20 -21.77
C PHE A 319 -0.58 -8.36 -22.78
N HIS A 320 0.15 -7.61 -23.60
CA HIS A 320 -0.42 -6.93 -24.76
C HIS A 320 -0.90 -7.90 -25.85
N ALA A 321 -1.67 -7.37 -26.80
CA ALA A 321 -2.12 -8.09 -27.98
C ALA A 321 -0.98 -8.56 -28.91
N ASN A 322 0.27 -8.13 -28.72
CA ASN A 322 1.44 -8.62 -29.46
C ASN A 322 2.29 -9.61 -28.62
N GLY A 323 1.88 -9.92 -27.38
CA GLY A 323 2.62 -10.78 -26.46
C GLY A 323 3.80 -10.13 -25.76
N THR A 324 3.87 -8.80 -25.73
CA THR A 324 4.86 -8.07 -24.94
C THR A 324 4.35 -7.69 -23.56
N TYR A 325 5.27 -7.55 -22.62
CA TYR A 325 5.06 -6.96 -21.30
C TYR A 325 6.38 -6.35 -20.81
N LYS A 326 6.36 -5.15 -20.25
CA LYS A 326 7.58 -4.42 -19.83
C LYS A 326 7.54 -4.12 -18.33
N ILE A 327 8.61 -4.50 -17.63
CA ILE A 327 8.79 -4.21 -16.21
C ILE A 327 9.97 -3.24 -16.05
N MET A 328 9.77 -2.15 -15.33
CA MET A 328 10.85 -1.25 -14.90
C MET A 328 11.12 -1.45 -13.41
N GLN A 329 12.34 -1.85 -13.08
CA GLN A 329 12.81 -1.96 -11.70
C GLN A 329 13.41 -0.62 -11.27
N ILE A 330 12.95 -0.12 -10.13
CA ILE A 330 13.49 1.07 -9.46
C ILE A 330 14.02 0.63 -8.09
N ALA A 331 15.32 0.73 -7.89
CA ALA A 331 15.95 0.35 -6.63
C ALA A 331 16.46 1.60 -5.88
N ASP A 332 16.37 1.54 -4.55
CA ASP A 332 17.17 2.37 -3.64
C ASP A 332 16.95 3.89 -3.82
N LEU A 333 15.69 4.34 -3.71
CA LEU A 333 15.38 5.77 -3.81
C LEU A 333 15.92 6.59 -2.64
N HIS A 334 15.92 6.02 -1.43
CA HIS A 334 16.35 6.66 -0.18
C HIS A 334 15.75 8.06 0.01
N TYR A 335 14.44 8.19 -0.09
CA TYR A 335 13.78 9.45 0.18
C TYR A 335 13.65 9.73 1.68
N SER A 336 13.77 11.01 2.01
CA SER A 336 13.65 11.54 3.37
C SER A 336 12.38 12.38 3.48
N VAL A 337 12.03 12.85 4.68
CA VAL A 337 10.94 13.82 4.84
C VAL A 337 11.27 15.10 4.05
N THR A 338 12.51 15.58 4.12
CA THR A 338 13.03 16.69 3.30
C THR A 338 13.42 16.21 1.89
N HIS A 339 13.70 17.17 0.99
CA HIS A 339 14.24 16.87 -0.34
C HIS A 339 15.66 16.29 -0.29
N GLY A 340 16.40 16.54 0.79
CA GLY A 340 17.73 15.98 1.03
C GLY A 340 18.80 16.52 0.07
N GLN A 341 20.05 16.17 0.34
CA GLN A 341 21.16 16.53 -0.54
C GLN A 341 21.44 15.39 -1.52
N CYS A 342 21.89 15.74 -2.72
CA CYS A 342 22.38 14.74 -3.66
C CYS A 342 23.65 14.08 -3.14
N ARG A 343 23.72 12.75 -3.24
CA ARG A 343 24.87 11.93 -2.85
C ARG A 343 25.63 11.49 -4.08
N ASP A 344 26.96 11.45 -3.95
CA ASP A 344 27.88 10.78 -4.87
C ASP A 344 27.68 11.15 -6.35
N THR A 345 27.46 12.44 -6.64
CA THR A 345 27.24 12.97 -7.98
C THR A 345 27.90 14.33 -8.20
N ASP A 346 28.36 14.55 -9.43
CA ASP A 346 28.89 15.83 -9.91
C ASP A 346 27.80 16.78 -10.43
N LEU A 347 26.53 16.35 -10.43
CA LEU A 347 25.41 17.18 -10.87
C LEU A 347 25.30 18.45 -9.99
N LYS A 348 25.35 19.63 -10.63
CA LYS A 348 25.19 20.95 -10.01
C LYS A 348 24.41 21.88 -10.95
N PRO A 349 23.37 22.61 -10.46
CA PRO A 349 22.72 22.43 -9.15
C PRO A 349 22.02 21.06 -9.07
N CYS A 350 21.90 20.52 -7.86
CA CYS A 350 21.23 19.24 -7.64
C CYS A 350 20.47 19.26 -6.31
N ASP A 351 19.19 18.92 -6.40
CA ASP A 351 18.31 18.66 -5.25
C ASP A 351 17.97 17.15 -5.19
N GLY A 352 18.13 16.52 -4.02
CA GLY A 352 18.10 15.06 -3.91
C GLY A 352 16.79 14.45 -4.39
N PHE A 353 15.66 15.03 -4.00
CA PHE A 353 14.34 14.55 -4.38
C PHE A 353 13.95 15.00 -5.79
N ASN A 354 13.97 16.30 -6.09
CA ASN A 354 13.47 16.83 -7.36
C ASN A 354 14.31 16.34 -8.55
N SER A 355 15.64 16.29 -8.42
CA SER A 355 16.49 15.78 -9.50
C SER A 355 16.24 14.29 -9.74
N SER A 356 15.98 13.52 -8.68
CA SER A 356 15.64 12.11 -8.81
C SER A 356 14.27 11.89 -9.45
N GLN A 357 13.27 12.69 -9.07
CA GLN A 357 11.94 12.65 -9.69
C GLN A 357 12.01 13.05 -11.17
N ALA A 358 12.87 13.99 -11.55
CA ALA A 358 13.06 14.40 -12.94
C ALA A 358 13.59 13.26 -13.82
N ILE A 359 14.67 12.58 -13.41
CA ILE A 359 15.21 11.44 -14.18
C ILE A 359 14.26 10.24 -14.19
N LEU A 360 13.51 10.04 -13.09
CA LEU A 360 12.50 9.00 -13.01
C LEU A 360 11.33 9.29 -13.97
N ALA A 361 10.84 10.53 -13.99
CA ALA A 361 9.79 10.98 -14.89
C ALA A 361 10.19 10.76 -16.36
N GLU A 362 11.38 11.19 -16.75
CA GLU A 362 11.89 11.01 -18.12
C GLU A 362 12.03 9.53 -18.49
N ALA A 363 12.56 8.70 -17.59
CA ALA A 363 12.69 7.28 -17.82
C ALA A 363 11.32 6.59 -17.97
N LEU A 364 10.33 6.93 -17.14
CA LEU A 364 8.97 6.39 -17.24
C LEU A 364 8.29 6.81 -18.55
N ASP A 365 8.44 8.07 -18.97
CA ASP A 365 7.84 8.59 -20.21
C ASP A 365 8.46 7.95 -21.46
N THR A 366 9.76 7.66 -21.41
CA THR A 366 10.50 7.03 -22.50
C THR A 366 10.23 5.53 -22.58
N GLU A 367 10.34 4.83 -21.44
CA GLU A 367 10.25 3.38 -21.40
C GLU A 367 8.81 2.88 -21.44
N ARG A 368 7.86 3.64 -20.89
CA ARG A 368 6.43 3.27 -20.82
C ARG A 368 6.24 1.83 -20.30
N PRO A 369 6.68 1.52 -19.07
CA PRO A 369 6.53 0.18 -18.52
C PRO A 369 5.06 -0.14 -18.21
N ASP A 370 4.72 -1.42 -18.30
CA ASP A 370 3.40 -1.96 -17.91
C ASP A 370 3.31 -2.18 -16.40
N LEU A 371 4.48 -2.40 -15.76
CA LEU A 371 4.62 -2.55 -14.32
C LEU A 371 5.92 -1.90 -13.85
N VAL A 372 5.83 -1.20 -12.73
CA VAL A 372 7.00 -0.75 -11.96
C VAL A 372 7.19 -1.61 -10.71
N VAL A 373 8.43 -2.06 -10.46
CA VAL A 373 8.80 -2.75 -9.23
C VAL A 373 9.80 -1.91 -8.44
N PHE A 374 9.37 -1.44 -7.28
CA PHE A 374 10.26 -0.80 -6.29
C PHE A 374 10.97 -1.88 -5.46
N SER A 375 12.28 -2.06 -5.66
CA SER A 375 13.03 -3.19 -5.09
C SER A 375 13.71 -2.88 -3.75
N GLY A 376 13.02 -2.19 -2.84
CA GLY A 376 13.47 -1.87 -1.48
C GLY A 376 14.21 -0.54 -1.33
N ASP A 377 14.37 -0.11 -0.07
CA ASP A 377 15.01 1.14 0.36
C ASP A 377 14.41 2.39 -0.31
N GLN A 378 13.07 2.45 -0.28
CA GLN A 378 12.35 3.63 -0.75
C GLN A 378 12.48 4.78 0.26
N LEU A 379 12.56 4.44 1.55
CA LEU A 379 12.85 5.36 2.63
C LEU A 379 14.35 5.32 2.94
N ASN A 380 14.95 6.49 3.17
CA ASN A 380 16.36 6.56 3.59
C ASN A 380 16.58 6.02 5.00
N GLY A 381 15.57 6.07 5.86
CA GLY A 381 15.77 5.79 7.28
C GLY A 381 16.75 6.78 7.90
N GLN A 382 17.68 6.28 8.71
CA GLN A 382 18.82 7.05 9.24
C GLN A 382 18.44 8.42 9.83
N ARG A 383 17.30 8.48 10.53
CA ARG A 383 16.73 9.71 11.14
C ARG A 383 16.25 10.78 10.17
N THR A 384 16.41 10.61 8.86
CA THR A 384 15.88 11.57 7.87
C THR A 384 14.49 11.19 7.39
N SER A 385 14.09 9.93 7.54
CA SER A 385 12.73 9.42 7.41
C SER A 385 12.04 9.29 8.78
N TRP A 386 12.15 10.32 9.63
CA TRP A 386 11.56 10.37 10.97
C TRP A 386 10.01 10.47 10.98
N ASP A 387 9.43 10.63 9.80
CA ASP A 387 8.01 10.49 9.54
C ASP A 387 7.80 9.70 8.23
N SER A 388 7.67 8.39 8.36
CA SER A 388 7.57 7.45 7.24
C SER A 388 6.41 7.79 6.31
N ARG A 389 5.30 8.26 6.89
CA ARG A 389 4.07 8.55 6.15
C ARG A 389 4.22 9.68 5.14
N SER A 390 4.99 10.72 5.47
CA SER A 390 5.30 11.80 4.52
C SER A 390 6.15 11.31 3.35
N VAL A 391 7.03 10.32 3.57
CA VAL A 391 7.83 9.73 2.50
C VAL A 391 6.99 8.78 1.63
N LEU A 392 6.16 7.95 2.25
CA LEU A 392 5.24 7.03 1.57
C LEU A 392 4.24 7.77 0.67
N ALA A 393 3.83 8.99 1.05
CA ALA A 393 2.95 9.81 0.23
C ALA A 393 3.57 10.26 -1.10
N LYS A 394 4.91 10.36 -1.20
CA LYS A 394 5.59 10.99 -2.35
C LYS A 394 6.42 10.06 -3.23
N PHE A 395 6.99 8.96 -2.69
CA PHE A 395 7.97 8.17 -3.46
C PHE A 395 7.38 7.57 -4.76
N ALA A 396 6.10 7.17 -4.73
CA ALA A 396 5.39 6.62 -5.87
C ALA A 396 4.68 7.68 -6.74
N SER A 397 4.92 8.98 -6.51
CA SER A 397 4.11 10.03 -7.15
C SER A 397 4.22 9.99 -8.69
N GLU A 398 5.41 9.73 -9.24
CA GLU A 398 5.60 9.71 -10.70
C GLU A 398 4.91 8.54 -11.41
N VAL A 399 4.80 7.37 -10.75
CA VAL A 399 4.06 6.23 -11.31
C VAL A 399 2.55 6.40 -11.16
N ILE A 400 2.10 7.01 -10.05
CA ILE A 400 0.70 7.34 -9.80
C ILE A 400 0.18 8.36 -10.81
N LYS A 401 0.94 9.44 -11.07
CA LYS A 401 0.59 10.47 -12.08
C LYS A 401 0.39 9.86 -13.47
N ARG A 402 1.20 8.85 -13.82
CA ARG A 402 1.15 8.14 -15.11
C ARG A 402 0.18 6.95 -15.13
N ARG A 403 -0.47 6.65 -14.01
CA ARG A 403 -1.41 5.53 -13.86
C ARG A 403 -0.76 4.17 -14.17
N ILE A 404 0.53 4.06 -13.89
CA ILE A 404 1.30 2.82 -14.11
C ILE A 404 1.08 1.92 -12.89
N PRO A 405 0.61 0.68 -13.06
CA PRO A 405 0.60 -0.32 -11.99
C PRO A 405 1.99 -0.47 -11.38
N TRP A 406 2.07 -0.55 -10.06
CA TRP A 406 3.34 -0.71 -9.39
C TRP A 406 3.23 -1.60 -8.16
N THR A 407 4.36 -2.14 -7.75
CA THR A 407 4.46 -2.91 -6.50
C THR A 407 5.81 -2.67 -5.83
N ALA A 408 5.93 -3.08 -4.58
CA ALA A 408 7.15 -2.87 -3.80
C ALA A 408 7.53 -4.10 -2.98
N VAL A 409 8.84 -4.27 -2.78
CA VAL A 409 9.42 -5.07 -1.70
C VAL A 409 10.16 -4.12 -0.76
N PHE A 410 10.28 -4.50 0.51
CA PHE A 410 10.99 -3.70 1.49
C PHE A 410 12.49 -3.97 1.49
N GLY A 411 13.26 -2.94 1.79
CA GLY A 411 14.69 -3.02 2.07
C GLY A 411 15.03 -2.79 3.53
N ASN A 412 16.32 -2.84 3.86
CA ASN A 412 16.76 -2.74 5.26
C ASN A 412 16.54 -1.33 5.83
N HIS A 413 16.65 -0.27 5.04
CA HIS A 413 16.43 1.10 5.49
C HIS A 413 14.96 1.38 5.78
N ASP A 414 14.03 0.71 5.10
CA ASP A 414 12.59 0.82 5.34
C ASP A 414 12.20 0.38 6.77
N SER A 415 13.09 -0.32 7.50
CA SER A 415 12.88 -0.72 8.92
C SER A 415 13.57 0.18 9.94
N THR A 416 14.23 1.26 9.50
CA THR A 416 14.99 2.18 10.36
C THR A 416 14.28 3.53 10.50
N THR A 417 12.97 3.47 10.62
CA THR A 417 12.04 4.61 10.58
C THR A 417 11.12 4.61 11.81
N ASP A 418 10.13 5.50 11.86
CA ASP A 418 9.12 5.54 12.93
C ASP A 418 7.92 4.61 12.72
N MET A 419 7.90 3.81 11.64
CA MET A 419 6.79 2.92 11.29
C MET A 419 7.30 1.49 11.06
N ASP A 420 6.54 0.50 11.50
CA ASP A 420 6.87 -0.89 11.21
C ASP A 420 6.44 -1.31 9.79
N ARG A 421 6.99 -2.42 9.29
CA ARG A 421 6.73 -2.89 7.92
C ARG A 421 5.27 -3.25 7.66
N LYS A 422 4.54 -3.70 8.68
CA LYS A 422 3.14 -4.08 8.55
C LYS A 422 2.29 -2.83 8.31
N ASP A 423 2.48 -1.82 9.15
CA ASP A 423 1.82 -0.54 9.01
C ASP A 423 2.21 0.14 7.69
N MET A 424 3.49 0.08 7.29
CA MET A 424 3.92 0.57 5.97
C MET A 424 3.19 -0.16 4.84
N MET A 425 3.06 -1.48 4.90
CA MET A 425 2.36 -2.23 3.86
C MET A 425 0.89 -1.83 3.76
N GLU A 426 0.22 -1.56 4.88
CA GLU A 426 -1.15 -1.03 4.86
C GLU A 426 -1.25 0.31 4.13
N HIS A 427 -0.22 1.17 4.22
CA HIS A 427 -0.15 2.40 3.44
C HIS A 427 0.05 2.10 1.95
N LEU A 428 1.01 1.24 1.61
CA LEU A 428 1.33 0.87 0.22
C LEU A 428 0.11 0.29 -0.50
N GLN A 429 -0.66 -0.58 0.17
CA GLN A 429 -1.88 -1.20 -0.35
C GLN A 429 -2.99 -0.21 -0.76
N ARG A 430 -2.98 0.97 -0.14
CA ARG A 430 -4.02 2.00 -0.27
C ARG A 430 -3.60 3.15 -1.16
N LEU A 431 -2.38 3.10 -1.68
CA LEU A 431 -1.96 4.04 -2.70
C LEU A 431 -2.55 3.65 -4.06
N PRO A 432 -2.85 4.64 -4.92
CA PRO A 432 -3.32 4.41 -6.27
C PRO A 432 -2.43 3.44 -7.05
N TYR A 433 -3.05 2.53 -7.81
CA TYR A 433 -2.38 1.59 -8.73
C TYR A 433 -1.40 0.60 -8.08
N SER A 434 -1.41 0.47 -6.75
CA SER A 434 -0.57 -0.47 -6.02
C SER A 434 -1.07 -1.91 -6.13
N LEU A 435 -0.14 -2.84 -6.37
CA LEU A 435 -0.31 -4.30 -6.34
C LEU A 435 0.34 -4.92 -5.09
N ALA A 436 0.87 -4.12 -4.17
CA ALA A 436 1.56 -4.63 -3.01
C ALA A 436 0.59 -5.38 -2.08
N GLU A 437 1.04 -6.52 -1.53
CA GLU A 437 0.25 -7.31 -0.58
C GLU A 437 1.10 -7.71 0.61
N PRO A 438 0.52 -7.83 1.83
CA PRO A 438 1.28 -8.25 3.01
C PRO A 438 1.76 -9.69 2.94
N GLY A 439 1.08 -10.53 2.15
CA GLY A 439 1.28 -11.97 2.18
C GLY A 439 0.73 -12.64 3.44
N PRO A 440 0.98 -13.95 3.62
CA PRO A 440 0.52 -14.67 4.79
C PRO A 440 1.25 -14.22 6.07
N SER A 441 0.50 -13.99 7.15
CA SER A 441 1.03 -13.44 8.41
C SER A 441 1.93 -14.40 9.20
N ASP A 442 1.93 -15.68 8.86
CA ASP A 442 2.73 -16.73 9.48
C ASP A 442 4.09 -16.95 8.79
N ILE A 443 4.36 -16.24 7.70
CA ILE A 443 5.63 -16.27 6.98
C ILE A 443 6.53 -15.13 7.46
N HIS A 444 7.84 -15.36 7.47
CA HIS A 444 8.80 -14.35 7.91
C HIS A 444 8.77 -13.11 7.01
N GLY A 445 8.77 -11.92 7.62
CA GLY A 445 8.70 -10.64 6.93
C GLY A 445 7.28 -10.25 6.49
N VAL A 446 7.17 -9.11 5.81
CA VAL A 446 5.91 -8.57 5.25
C VAL A 446 6.14 -8.27 3.77
N GLY A 447 5.24 -8.70 2.89
CA GLY A 447 5.43 -8.56 1.45
C GLY A 447 5.85 -9.83 0.73
N ASN A 448 5.40 -11.00 1.21
CA ASN A 448 5.59 -12.28 0.53
C ASN A 448 4.34 -12.60 -0.31
N TYR A 449 4.34 -12.29 -1.60
CA TYR A 449 3.16 -12.44 -2.48
C TYR A 449 3.53 -12.79 -3.92
N VAL A 450 2.53 -13.20 -4.71
CA VAL A 450 2.67 -13.65 -6.09
C VAL A 450 1.77 -12.83 -7.00
N VAL A 451 2.33 -12.30 -8.08
CA VAL A 451 1.57 -11.63 -9.14
C VAL A 451 1.72 -12.41 -10.43
N GLN A 452 0.61 -12.78 -11.06
CA GLN A 452 0.61 -13.46 -12.35
C GLN A 452 0.23 -12.49 -13.47
N VAL A 453 1.03 -12.45 -14.53
CA VAL A 453 0.69 -11.73 -15.77
C VAL A 453 0.00 -12.72 -16.71
N LYS A 454 -1.23 -12.40 -17.08
CA LYS A 454 -2.12 -13.30 -17.83
C LYS A 454 -2.18 -12.99 -19.32
N SER A 455 -2.69 -13.93 -20.10
CA SER A 455 -2.91 -13.75 -21.54
C SER A 455 -3.92 -12.64 -21.84
N TYR A 456 -3.73 -12.00 -23.00
CA TYR A 456 -4.62 -10.98 -23.54
C TYR A 456 -5.97 -11.55 -23.99
N ASP A 457 -6.12 -12.86 -24.16
CA ASP A 457 -7.40 -13.42 -24.59
C ASP A 457 -8.27 -13.83 -23.37
N ASP A 458 -9.52 -14.18 -23.64
CA ASP A 458 -10.52 -14.51 -22.61
C ASP A 458 -10.16 -15.73 -21.75
N SER A 459 -9.16 -16.56 -22.13
CA SER A 459 -8.66 -17.64 -21.27
C SER A 459 -8.05 -17.10 -19.98
N ALA A 460 -7.51 -15.88 -20.00
CA ALA A 460 -6.77 -15.27 -18.89
C ALA A 460 -5.68 -16.22 -18.33
N THR A 461 -5.07 -17.02 -19.20
CA THR A 461 -4.05 -18.02 -18.85
C THR A 461 -2.83 -17.33 -18.23
N PRO A 462 -2.33 -17.75 -17.05
CA PRO A 462 -1.09 -17.20 -16.49
C PRO A 462 0.11 -17.54 -17.38
N LEU A 463 0.86 -16.51 -17.82
CA LEU A 463 1.97 -16.64 -18.78
C LEU A 463 3.33 -16.17 -18.22
N LEU A 464 3.32 -15.43 -17.11
CA LEU A 464 4.51 -15.04 -16.36
C LEU A 464 4.16 -14.97 -14.88
N THR A 465 5.01 -15.52 -14.02
CA THR A 465 4.83 -15.46 -12.56
C THR A 465 5.88 -14.56 -11.92
N LEU A 466 5.46 -13.60 -11.11
CA LEU A 466 6.33 -12.69 -10.37
C LEU A 466 6.21 -13.00 -8.88
N TYR A 467 7.32 -13.38 -8.25
CA TYR A 467 7.43 -13.63 -6.81
C TYR A 467 8.06 -12.42 -6.13
N PHE A 468 7.42 -11.92 -5.08
CA PHE A 468 7.92 -10.85 -4.23
C PHE A 468 8.16 -11.40 -2.83
N LEU A 469 9.35 -11.16 -2.29
CA LEU A 469 9.75 -11.66 -0.98
C LEU A 469 10.38 -10.58 -0.12
N ASP A 470 10.15 -10.71 1.17
CA ASP A 470 10.79 -9.88 2.18
C ASP A 470 12.11 -10.51 2.64
N SER A 471 13.26 -9.96 2.23
CA SER A 471 14.59 -10.40 2.68
C SER A 471 14.95 -10.00 4.12
N GLY A 472 14.06 -9.29 4.82
CA GLY A 472 14.27 -8.71 6.14
C GLY A 472 15.12 -7.44 6.10
N ALA A 473 15.56 -7.00 7.28
CA ALA A 473 16.45 -5.84 7.46
C ALA A 473 17.74 -6.24 8.15
N TYR A 474 17.66 -6.51 9.46
CA TYR A 474 18.79 -6.87 10.29
C TYR A 474 18.40 -8.00 11.25
N VAL A 475 19.31 -8.94 11.47
CA VAL A 475 19.13 -10.01 12.46
C VAL A 475 19.23 -9.41 13.86
N SER A 476 18.28 -9.76 14.75
CA SER A 476 18.35 -9.35 16.15
C SER A 476 19.58 -9.94 16.84
N ASN A 477 20.39 -9.08 17.46
CA ASN A 477 21.53 -9.49 18.27
C ASN A 477 21.12 -9.90 19.71
N GLY A 478 19.81 -9.92 20.02
CA GLY A 478 19.30 -10.25 21.34
C GLY A 478 19.94 -9.39 22.43
N LEU A 479 20.47 -10.03 23.48
CA LEU A 479 21.17 -9.34 24.58
C LEU A 479 22.58 -8.83 24.22
N ALA A 480 23.11 -9.16 23.03
CA ALA A 480 24.44 -8.75 22.57
C ALA A 480 24.41 -7.40 21.84
N TRP A 481 23.89 -6.36 22.51
CA TRP A 481 23.69 -5.02 21.95
C TRP A 481 24.99 -4.32 21.48
N TRP A 482 26.16 -4.81 21.91
CA TRP A 482 27.47 -4.30 21.49
C TRP A 482 27.98 -4.85 20.15
N LYS A 483 27.32 -5.86 19.57
CA LYS A 483 27.70 -6.40 18.26
C LYS A 483 27.04 -5.58 17.14
N GLU A 484 27.77 -5.39 16.05
CA GLU A 484 27.21 -4.83 14.82
C GLU A 484 26.05 -5.69 14.32
N LEU A 485 25.02 -5.03 13.79
CA LEU A 485 23.85 -5.69 13.22
C LEU A 485 24.23 -6.32 11.87
N GLU A 486 23.97 -7.62 11.75
CA GLU A 486 24.13 -8.34 10.49
C GLU A 486 22.85 -8.21 9.66
N TYR A 487 22.98 -8.11 8.34
CA TYR A 487 21.82 -8.15 7.44
C TYR A 487 21.03 -9.46 7.58
N ASP A 488 19.70 -9.36 7.53
CA ASP A 488 18.81 -10.53 7.56
C ASP A 488 18.79 -11.27 6.21
N TYR A 489 18.14 -12.42 6.18
CA TYR A 489 18.11 -13.34 5.04
C TYR A 489 16.76 -14.03 4.90
N LEU A 490 16.48 -14.57 3.71
CA LEU A 490 15.29 -15.37 3.47
C LEU A 490 15.34 -16.67 4.29
N ARG A 491 14.27 -16.95 5.04
CA ARG A 491 14.22 -18.04 6.05
C ARG A 491 13.49 -19.29 5.56
N ASP A 492 13.54 -20.35 6.36
CA ASP A 492 12.89 -21.65 6.06
C ASP A 492 11.38 -21.56 5.84
N SER A 493 10.70 -20.65 6.55
CA SER A 493 9.27 -20.41 6.34
C SER A 493 9.00 -19.87 4.93
N GLN A 494 9.84 -18.98 4.42
CA GLN A 494 9.75 -18.43 3.07
C GLN A 494 10.12 -19.47 2.01
N ILE A 495 11.09 -20.36 2.28
CA ILE A 495 11.39 -21.52 1.41
C ILE A 495 10.14 -22.39 1.25
N THR A 496 9.53 -22.77 2.38
CA THR A 496 8.34 -23.64 2.41
C THR A 496 7.16 -22.98 1.71
N TRP A 497 6.93 -21.69 1.97
CA TRP A 497 5.90 -20.90 1.32
C TRP A 497 6.12 -20.83 -0.20
N PHE A 498 7.31 -20.45 -0.66
CA PHE A 498 7.62 -20.37 -2.09
C PHE A 498 7.39 -21.70 -2.81
N LEU A 499 7.86 -22.81 -2.25
CA LEU A 499 7.63 -24.14 -2.82
C LEU A 499 6.14 -24.49 -2.86
N GLY A 500 5.39 -24.11 -1.83
CA GLY A 500 3.93 -24.24 -1.77
C GLY A 500 3.22 -23.44 -2.86
N GLU A 501 3.59 -22.18 -3.08
CA GLU A 501 3.03 -21.35 -4.16
C GLU A 501 3.42 -21.88 -5.55
N SER A 502 4.68 -22.26 -5.74
CA SER A 502 5.16 -22.86 -6.99
C SER A 502 4.36 -24.13 -7.34
N GLN A 503 3.97 -24.96 -6.37
CA GLN A 503 3.15 -26.14 -6.64
C GLN A 503 1.73 -25.83 -7.14
N LYS A 504 1.19 -24.64 -6.80
CA LYS A 504 -0.12 -24.18 -7.29
C LYS A 504 -0.05 -23.69 -8.74
N ILE A 505 1.15 -23.39 -9.26
CA ILE A 505 1.33 -22.94 -10.65
C ILE A 505 1.16 -24.12 -11.60
N HIS A 506 0.13 -24.05 -12.43
CA HIS A 506 -0.15 -25.07 -13.45
C HIS A 506 0.81 -24.93 -14.64
N ALA A 507 1.24 -26.08 -15.17
CA ALA A 507 1.99 -26.11 -16.41
C ALA A 507 1.08 -25.83 -17.60
N ILE A 508 1.60 -25.10 -18.57
CA ILE A 508 0.94 -24.76 -19.82
C ILE A 508 1.75 -25.32 -21.00
N GLU A 509 1.12 -25.44 -22.16
CA GLU A 509 1.85 -25.72 -23.38
C GLU A 509 2.67 -24.49 -23.77
N ARG A 510 3.98 -24.67 -23.93
CA ARG A 510 4.96 -23.63 -24.23
C ARG A 510 5.67 -23.94 -25.54
N PRO A 511 5.86 -23.00 -26.48
CA PRO A 511 5.40 -21.61 -26.42
C PRO A 511 3.87 -21.49 -26.50
N PHE A 512 3.31 -20.51 -25.78
CA PHE A 512 1.87 -20.25 -25.79
C PHE A 512 1.39 -19.82 -27.18
N THR A 513 0.28 -20.41 -27.64
CA THR A 513 -0.40 -20.04 -28.89
C THR A 513 -1.84 -19.64 -28.62
N ARG A 514 -2.33 -18.65 -29.37
CA ARG A 514 -3.67 -18.09 -29.23
C ARG A 514 -4.71 -18.97 -29.91
N ASP A 515 -5.06 -20.06 -29.27
CA ASP A 515 -5.97 -21.05 -29.84
C ASP A 515 -7.22 -21.05 -28.98
N GLY A 516 -8.12 -20.07 -29.20
CA GLY A 516 -9.20 -19.69 -28.29
C GLY A 516 -10.29 -20.72 -28.04
N THR A 517 -9.98 -21.90 -27.51
CA THR A 517 -10.90 -22.86 -26.87
C THR A 517 -10.22 -24.17 -26.37
N ARG A 518 -8.89 -24.35 -26.41
CA ARG A 518 -8.29 -25.69 -26.16
C ARG A 518 -7.28 -25.82 -25.01
N ASP A 519 -7.06 -24.77 -24.26
CA ASP A 519 -6.07 -24.69 -23.19
C ASP A 519 -6.67 -24.85 -21.78
N LEU A 520 -7.97 -25.17 -21.70
CA LEU A 520 -8.58 -25.60 -20.43
C LEU A 520 -8.28 -27.07 -20.16
N GLY A 521 -7.39 -27.28 -19.19
CA GLY A 521 -7.30 -28.50 -18.38
C GLY A 521 -8.59 -28.78 -17.62
N VAL A 522 -9.66 -29.14 -18.33
CA VAL A 522 -10.78 -29.90 -17.78
C VAL A 522 -10.76 -31.24 -18.50
N ALA A 523 -10.33 -32.26 -17.77
CA ALA A 523 -10.37 -33.64 -18.21
C ALA A 523 -11.78 -33.98 -18.71
N LEU A 524 -11.95 -33.97 -20.04
CA LEU A 524 -13.11 -34.55 -20.72
C LEU A 524 -13.08 -36.05 -20.45
N ARG A 525 -13.77 -36.43 -19.39
CA ARG A 525 -14.10 -37.80 -19.05
C ARG A 525 -15.06 -38.32 -20.13
N ARG A 526 -14.51 -38.78 -21.26
CA ARG A 526 -15.28 -39.55 -22.25
C ARG A 526 -15.74 -40.85 -21.60
N ARG A 527 -16.95 -41.25 -21.98
CA ARG A 527 -17.81 -42.26 -21.34
C ARG A 527 -17.32 -43.72 -21.47
N ASP A 528 -16.11 -43.95 -21.95
CA ASP A 528 -15.49 -45.28 -22.07
C ASP A 528 -14.20 -45.30 -21.28
N GLY A 529 -14.22 -45.90 -20.08
CA GLY A 529 -13.16 -45.88 -19.07
C GLY A 529 -11.84 -46.56 -19.45
N LYS A 530 -11.20 -46.17 -20.55
CA LYS A 530 -9.81 -46.49 -20.89
C LYS A 530 -9.01 -45.20 -21.08
N ARG A 531 -8.14 -44.93 -20.11
CA ARG A 531 -7.16 -43.84 -20.11
C ARG A 531 -6.10 -44.16 -21.17
N ARG A 532 -6.17 -43.54 -22.36
CA ARG A 532 -5.04 -43.54 -23.31
C ARG A 532 -4.04 -42.46 -22.88
N LEU A 533 -3.51 -42.62 -21.67
CA LEU A 533 -2.20 -42.06 -21.32
C LEU A 533 -1.21 -42.97 -22.04
N ASP A 534 -0.54 -42.50 -23.09
CA ASP A 534 0.79 -42.98 -23.47
C ASP A 534 1.19 -42.33 -24.81
N LEU A 535 2.47 -41.96 -24.90
CA LEU A 535 3.18 -41.30 -25.99
C LEU A 535 3.22 -39.76 -26.02
N GLU A 536 2.15 -39.01 -26.32
CA GLU A 536 2.28 -37.54 -26.51
C GLU A 536 2.69 -36.80 -25.23
N GLU A 537 2.09 -37.15 -24.09
CA GLU A 537 2.43 -36.55 -22.79
C GLU A 537 3.83 -36.97 -22.28
N ARG A 538 4.32 -38.14 -22.72
CA ARG A 538 5.70 -38.60 -22.48
C ARG A 538 6.72 -37.93 -23.41
N GLN A 539 6.33 -37.58 -24.64
CA GLN A 539 7.19 -36.89 -25.60
C GLN A 539 7.31 -35.39 -25.29
N ALA A 540 6.24 -34.75 -24.83
CA ALA A 540 6.26 -33.35 -24.37
C ALA A 540 7.06 -33.14 -23.07
N THR A 541 7.24 -34.18 -22.26
CA THR A 541 8.02 -34.14 -21.01
C THR A 541 9.49 -34.54 -21.19
N THR A 542 9.88 -35.17 -22.30
CA THR A 542 11.25 -35.71 -22.50
C THR A 542 12.11 -34.93 -23.50
N GLY A 543 11.68 -33.75 -23.95
CA GLY A 543 12.51 -32.89 -24.80
C GLY A 543 12.90 -33.56 -26.13
N GLY A 544 12.02 -34.42 -26.66
CA GLY A 544 12.26 -35.13 -27.91
C GLY A 544 12.29 -34.17 -29.09
N ASN A 545 13.43 -34.16 -29.78
CA ASN A 545 13.77 -33.44 -30.99
C ASN A 545 12.67 -33.61 -32.07
N THR A 546 11.64 -32.78 -32.01
CA THR A 546 10.63 -32.63 -33.05
C THR A 546 10.63 -31.18 -33.47
N SER A 547 10.58 -30.98 -34.78
CA SER A 547 10.73 -29.74 -35.54
C SER A 547 9.62 -28.70 -35.31
N GLY A 548 9.08 -28.64 -34.09
CA GLY A 548 8.08 -27.67 -33.61
C GLY A 548 8.16 -27.31 -32.12
N GLY A 549 9.10 -27.87 -31.32
CA GLY A 549 9.57 -27.30 -30.05
C GLY A 549 8.60 -27.12 -28.86
N LYS A 550 7.40 -27.71 -28.88
CA LYS A 550 6.39 -27.55 -27.81
C LYS A 550 6.71 -28.43 -26.57
N LYS A 551 6.59 -27.87 -25.37
CA LYS A 551 6.75 -28.58 -24.07
C LYS A 551 5.66 -28.23 -23.08
N LEU A 552 5.34 -29.14 -22.16
CA LEU A 552 4.47 -28.84 -21.02
C LEU A 552 5.32 -28.37 -19.84
N ALA A 553 5.29 -27.08 -19.55
CA ALA A 553 6.07 -26.49 -18.47
C ALA A 553 5.31 -25.30 -17.86
N LYS A 554 5.61 -25.00 -16.60
CA LYS A 554 5.10 -23.80 -15.94
C LYS A 554 5.55 -22.54 -16.69
N PRO A 555 4.78 -21.44 -16.60
CA PRO A 555 5.23 -20.12 -17.01
C PRO A 555 6.63 -19.81 -16.47
N ASN A 556 7.42 -19.06 -17.25
CA ASN A 556 8.67 -18.52 -16.71
C ASN A 556 8.35 -17.65 -15.48
N ALA A 557 9.25 -17.67 -14.49
CA ALA A 557 9.08 -16.85 -13.30
C ALA A 557 10.27 -15.91 -13.06
N MET A 558 9.96 -14.78 -12.43
CA MET A 558 10.92 -13.80 -11.93
C MET A 558 10.70 -13.60 -10.42
N MET A 559 11.76 -13.28 -9.70
CA MET A 559 11.71 -13.09 -8.25
C MET A 559 12.38 -11.79 -7.84
N PHE A 560 11.75 -11.04 -6.94
CA PHE A 560 12.21 -9.74 -6.46
C PHE A 560 12.32 -9.75 -4.94
N PHE A 561 13.46 -9.33 -4.43
CA PHE A 561 13.71 -9.07 -3.01
C PHE A 561 14.94 -8.14 -2.89
N HIS A 562 15.08 -7.45 -1.77
CA HIS A 562 16.05 -6.37 -1.68
C HIS A 562 17.50 -6.84 -1.44
N ILE A 563 17.75 -7.55 -0.34
CA ILE A 563 19.10 -8.00 0.06
C ILE A 563 19.50 -9.22 -0.79
N PRO A 564 20.64 -9.19 -1.51
CA PRO A 564 21.01 -10.26 -2.43
C PRO A 564 21.35 -11.56 -1.70
N LEU A 565 21.08 -12.69 -2.37
CA LEU A 565 21.49 -14.01 -1.90
C LEU A 565 23.00 -14.21 -2.05
N LYS A 566 23.57 -15.08 -1.21
CA LYS A 566 24.98 -15.51 -1.32
C LYS A 566 25.35 -16.09 -2.68
N MET A 567 24.38 -16.59 -3.46
CA MET A 567 24.61 -17.06 -4.82
C MET A 567 25.30 -16.02 -5.71
N SER A 568 25.13 -14.72 -5.43
CA SER A 568 25.78 -13.62 -6.16
C SER A 568 27.31 -13.64 -6.04
N THR A 569 27.85 -14.42 -5.10
CA THR A 569 29.29 -14.70 -4.94
C THR A 569 29.76 -15.99 -5.61
N GLU A 570 28.83 -16.88 -6.01
CA GLU A 570 29.20 -18.10 -6.72
C GLU A 570 29.75 -17.75 -8.12
N PRO A 571 30.66 -18.58 -8.67
CA PRO A 571 31.17 -18.39 -10.02
C PRO A 571 30.04 -18.36 -11.04
N ALA A 572 30.11 -17.41 -11.96
CA ALA A 572 29.18 -17.31 -13.06
C ALA A 572 29.35 -18.49 -14.03
N ASP A 573 28.24 -18.89 -14.66
CA ASP A 573 28.24 -19.88 -15.73
C ASP A 573 29.07 -19.38 -16.92
N THR A 574 29.75 -20.28 -17.62
CA THR A 574 30.41 -19.98 -18.90
C THR A 574 29.50 -20.41 -20.04
N ASN A 575 29.31 -19.55 -21.04
CA ASN A 575 28.61 -19.91 -22.25
C ASN A 575 29.44 -20.96 -23.03
N PRO A 576 28.94 -22.19 -23.26
CA PRO A 576 29.71 -23.24 -23.91
C PRO A 576 30.02 -22.95 -25.39
N GLU A 577 29.22 -22.12 -26.05
CA GLU A 577 29.41 -21.79 -27.47
C GLU A 577 30.43 -20.67 -27.68
N THR A 578 30.56 -19.74 -26.74
CA THR A 578 31.41 -18.55 -26.87
C THR A 578 32.58 -18.52 -25.89
N SER A 579 32.62 -19.45 -24.93
CA SER A 579 33.57 -19.49 -23.81
C SER A 579 33.61 -18.22 -22.95
N LYS A 580 32.59 -17.34 -23.07
CA LYS A 580 32.48 -16.12 -22.28
C LYS A 580 31.76 -16.39 -20.97
N VAL A 581 32.27 -15.79 -19.90
CA VAL A 581 31.62 -15.78 -18.59
C VAL A 581 30.32 -14.98 -18.68
N LEU A 582 29.23 -15.52 -18.15
CA LEU A 582 27.90 -14.90 -18.16
C LEU A 582 27.72 -13.98 -16.95
N ASP A 583 28.49 -12.89 -16.97
CA ASP A 583 28.41 -11.79 -16.02
C ASP A 583 28.62 -10.48 -16.78
N THR A 584 27.59 -9.65 -16.84
CA THR A 584 27.61 -8.42 -17.65
C THR A 584 27.14 -7.23 -16.82
N GLY A 585 27.95 -6.18 -16.78
CA GLY A 585 27.73 -4.95 -16.01
C GLY A 585 28.79 -4.73 -14.94
N THR A 586 28.51 -3.80 -14.02
CA THR A 586 29.39 -3.44 -12.91
C THR A 586 29.08 -4.33 -11.70
N THR A 587 30.11 -4.99 -11.20
CA THR A 587 30.04 -5.83 -10.00
C THR A 587 30.70 -5.12 -8.83
N GLU A 588 30.13 -5.28 -7.64
CA GLU A 588 30.71 -4.82 -6.38
C GLU A 588 30.95 -5.99 -5.43
N ALA A 589 31.66 -5.73 -4.34
CA ALA A 589 31.82 -6.71 -3.28
C ALA A 589 30.44 -7.10 -2.70
N TYR A 590 30.30 -8.37 -2.31
CA TYR A 590 29.06 -8.83 -1.70
C TYR A 590 28.80 -8.11 -0.39
N SER A 591 27.67 -7.42 -0.36
CA SER A 591 27.12 -6.74 0.81
C SER A 591 25.75 -7.34 1.09
N GLY A 592 25.68 -8.59 1.52
CA GLY A 592 24.42 -9.22 1.91
C GLY A 592 24.58 -9.96 3.24
N SER A 593 23.61 -10.78 3.60
CA SER A 593 23.68 -11.52 4.86
C SER A 593 24.88 -12.47 4.92
N PRO A 594 25.60 -12.53 6.06
CA PRO A 594 26.58 -13.59 6.32
C PRO A 594 25.90 -14.92 6.65
N LYS A 595 24.59 -14.94 6.88
CA LYS A 595 23.78 -16.14 7.11
C LYS A 595 23.00 -16.50 5.84
N ASP A 596 22.59 -17.76 5.73
CA ASP A 596 21.83 -18.26 4.58
C ASP A 596 21.09 -19.54 4.99
N ALA A 597 19.78 -19.58 4.77
CA ALA A 597 18.96 -20.79 4.93
C ALA A 597 19.13 -21.77 3.75
N GLY A 598 19.98 -21.41 2.78
CA GLY A 598 20.17 -22.13 1.53
C GLY A 598 19.03 -21.85 0.55
N PHE A 599 18.41 -20.66 0.59
CA PHE A 599 17.21 -20.35 -0.22
C PHE A 599 17.42 -20.62 -1.72
N PHE A 600 18.60 -20.30 -2.25
CA PHE A 600 18.94 -20.60 -3.64
C PHE A 600 18.86 -22.11 -3.95
N ARG A 601 19.41 -22.96 -3.08
CA ARG A 601 19.48 -24.41 -3.29
C ARG A 601 18.18 -25.11 -2.92
N ASN A 602 17.61 -24.76 -1.78
CA ASN A 602 16.49 -25.43 -1.14
C ASN A 602 15.12 -24.95 -1.65
N ALA A 603 15.05 -23.74 -2.24
CA ALA A 603 13.85 -23.22 -2.88
C ALA A 603 14.02 -23.13 -4.40
N ILE A 604 14.88 -22.22 -4.88
CA ILE A 604 14.94 -21.88 -6.32
C ILE A 604 15.36 -23.08 -7.18
N LEU A 605 16.47 -23.75 -6.86
CA LEU A 605 16.93 -24.94 -7.57
C LEU A 605 16.07 -26.19 -7.30
N ALA A 606 15.19 -26.15 -6.30
CA ALA A 606 14.27 -27.22 -5.94
C ALA A 606 12.89 -27.09 -6.62
N ALA A 607 12.62 -25.98 -7.29
CA ALA A 607 11.37 -25.71 -8.01
C ALA A 607 11.55 -25.90 -9.54
N PRO A 608 11.29 -27.11 -10.08
CA PRO A 608 11.42 -27.36 -11.52
C PRO A 608 10.33 -26.66 -12.32
N GLU A 609 10.65 -26.27 -13.56
CA GLU A 609 9.63 -25.75 -14.49
C GLU A 609 8.67 -26.84 -14.97
N ALA A 610 9.10 -28.10 -15.04
CA ALA A 610 8.27 -29.22 -15.52
C ALA A 610 7.59 -29.95 -14.35
N PRO A 611 6.27 -30.19 -14.41
CA PRO A 611 5.56 -30.92 -13.38
C PRO A 611 5.98 -32.40 -13.35
N GLY A 612 6.09 -32.99 -12.16
CA GLY A 612 6.32 -34.43 -11.97
C GLY A 612 7.78 -34.91 -12.00
N THR A 613 8.75 -34.02 -12.26
CA THR A 613 10.17 -34.36 -12.10
C THR A 613 10.61 -34.15 -10.64
N THR A 614 11.13 -35.20 -9.98
CA THR A 614 11.58 -35.16 -8.57
C THR A 614 12.92 -34.41 -8.36
N GLY A 615 13.46 -33.82 -9.42
CA GLY A 615 14.61 -32.93 -9.42
C GLY A 615 14.74 -32.17 -10.74
N THR A 616 15.54 -31.11 -10.74
CA THR A 616 15.80 -30.20 -11.88
C THR A 616 16.78 -30.77 -12.92
N LYS A 617 16.99 -32.10 -12.92
CA LYS A 617 17.88 -32.77 -13.88
C LYS A 617 17.35 -32.58 -15.30
N GLY A 618 17.99 -31.67 -16.05
CA GLY A 618 17.76 -31.44 -17.48
C GLY A 618 16.54 -30.57 -17.83
N THR A 619 15.69 -30.21 -16.87
CA THR A 619 14.48 -29.40 -17.12
C THR A 619 14.63 -27.93 -16.75
N GLY A 620 15.61 -27.57 -15.91
CA GLY A 620 15.77 -26.20 -15.43
C GLY A 620 14.74 -25.80 -14.35
N THR A 621 14.91 -24.60 -13.80
CA THR A 621 14.08 -24.06 -12.72
C THR A 621 12.92 -23.22 -13.27
N GLU A 622 11.82 -23.14 -12.54
CA GLU A 622 10.71 -22.23 -12.87
C GLU A 622 11.17 -20.76 -12.84
N VAL A 623 11.89 -20.38 -11.78
CA VAL A 623 12.48 -19.04 -11.62
C VAL A 623 13.70 -18.91 -12.53
N LYS A 624 13.64 -17.95 -13.44
CA LYS A 624 14.71 -17.65 -14.42
C LYS A 624 15.55 -16.44 -14.04
N VAL A 625 14.93 -15.46 -13.39
CA VAL A 625 15.55 -14.17 -13.05
C VAL A 625 15.23 -13.83 -11.60
N ILE A 626 16.26 -13.38 -10.89
CA ILE A 626 16.21 -12.80 -9.56
C ILE A 626 16.68 -11.36 -9.70
N ALA A 627 15.93 -10.41 -9.16
CA ALA A 627 16.23 -8.99 -9.22
C ALA A 627 16.35 -8.40 -7.81
N ASN A 628 17.45 -7.68 -7.57
CA ASN A 628 17.84 -7.13 -6.26
C ASN A 628 18.17 -5.63 -6.31
N GLY A 629 18.15 -4.97 -5.16
CA GLY A 629 18.63 -3.59 -4.95
C GLY A 629 19.90 -3.59 -4.08
N HIS A 630 19.91 -2.77 -3.03
CA HIS A 630 20.79 -2.82 -1.84
C HIS A 630 22.26 -2.43 -2.05
N VAL A 631 22.89 -2.88 -3.15
CA VAL A 631 24.33 -2.68 -3.37
C VAL A 631 24.63 -1.35 -4.10
N HIS A 632 23.59 -0.66 -4.57
CA HIS A 632 23.58 0.70 -5.15
C HIS A 632 24.43 0.94 -6.42
N THR A 633 25.70 0.50 -6.43
CA THR A 633 26.62 0.63 -7.57
C THR A 633 26.88 -0.70 -8.28
N ALA A 634 26.27 -1.80 -7.82
CA ALA A 634 26.16 -3.02 -8.61
C ALA A 634 24.96 -2.95 -9.57
N ASP A 635 25.20 -3.29 -10.82
CA ASP A 635 24.17 -3.35 -11.86
C ASP A 635 24.42 -4.50 -12.86
N ASN A 636 25.19 -5.48 -12.44
CA ASN A 636 25.47 -6.65 -13.25
C ASN A 636 24.31 -7.65 -13.25
N CYS A 637 24.20 -8.39 -14.34
CA CYS A 637 23.42 -9.62 -14.43
C CYS A 637 24.38 -10.80 -14.57
N ARG A 638 24.38 -11.67 -13.56
CA ARG A 638 25.20 -12.88 -13.51
C ARG A 638 24.33 -14.12 -13.59
N ARG A 639 24.67 -15.08 -14.46
CA ARG A 639 24.02 -16.40 -14.47
C ARG A 639 24.76 -17.37 -13.56
N VAL A 640 24.05 -18.00 -12.62
CA VAL A 640 24.59 -19.05 -11.74
C VAL A 640 23.66 -20.25 -11.82
N LYS A 641 24.18 -21.39 -12.26
CA LYS A 641 23.41 -22.64 -12.35
C LYS A 641 22.10 -22.48 -13.14
N GLY A 642 22.15 -21.70 -14.22
CA GLY A 642 21.00 -21.42 -15.09
C GLY A 642 20.03 -20.33 -14.62
N VAL A 643 20.25 -19.70 -13.46
CA VAL A 643 19.41 -18.61 -12.94
C VAL A 643 20.16 -17.29 -13.01
N TRP A 644 19.53 -16.24 -13.54
CA TRP A 644 20.10 -14.90 -13.62
C TRP A 644 19.86 -14.12 -12.33
N SER A 645 20.92 -13.58 -11.74
CA SER A 645 20.87 -12.63 -10.62
C SER A 645 21.23 -11.25 -11.14
N CYS A 646 20.29 -10.32 -11.10
CA CYS A 646 20.39 -9.00 -11.71
C CYS A 646 20.20 -7.89 -10.66
N PHE A 647 21.20 -7.03 -10.50
CA PHE A 647 21.08 -5.87 -9.61
C PHE A 647 20.42 -4.68 -10.34
N GLY A 648 19.54 -3.95 -9.66
CA GLY A 648 18.81 -2.82 -10.25
C GLY A 648 19.70 -1.62 -10.59
N GLY A 649 20.76 -1.41 -9.80
CA GLY A 649 21.52 -0.15 -9.76
C GLY A 649 20.76 0.96 -9.02
N GLY A 650 21.48 1.96 -8.53
CA GLY A 650 20.91 3.08 -7.77
C GLY A 650 20.23 4.10 -8.68
N GLY A 651 18.91 4.24 -8.56
CA GLY A 651 18.07 5.08 -9.44
C GLY A 651 17.85 6.51 -8.95
N SER A 652 18.48 6.93 -7.85
CA SER A 652 18.17 8.19 -7.17
C SER A 652 19.42 8.96 -6.78
N TYR A 653 19.40 10.28 -6.99
CA TYR A 653 20.41 11.18 -6.45
C TYR A 653 20.31 11.37 -4.92
N ALA A 654 19.17 11.09 -4.30
CA ALA A 654 19.06 11.03 -2.84
C ALA A 654 19.67 9.74 -2.26
N GLY A 655 19.77 8.68 -3.07
CA GLY A 655 20.38 7.40 -2.71
C GLY A 655 21.90 7.39 -2.87
N TYR A 656 22.55 6.44 -2.23
CA TYR A 656 23.99 6.28 -2.34
C TYR A 656 24.39 5.93 -3.77
N GLY A 657 25.58 6.33 -4.17
CA GLY A 657 26.10 6.08 -5.51
C GLY A 657 27.61 6.18 -5.56
N LYS A 658 28.12 6.54 -6.73
CA LYS A 658 29.55 6.75 -6.95
C LYS A 658 29.74 7.73 -8.10
N VAL A 659 30.62 8.70 -7.93
CA VAL A 659 31.00 9.61 -9.02
C VAL A 659 31.54 8.81 -10.20
N GLY A 660 31.02 9.08 -11.40
CA GLY A 660 31.30 8.31 -12.62
C GLY A 660 30.39 7.08 -12.81
N PHE A 661 29.48 6.80 -11.87
CA PHE A 661 28.43 5.79 -12.02
C PHE A 661 27.08 6.50 -12.15
N ASP A 662 26.62 6.66 -13.40
CA ASP A 662 25.34 7.27 -13.73
C ASP A 662 24.17 6.59 -13.01
N ARG A 663 23.18 7.36 -12.56
CA ARG A 663 21.95 6.79 -12.01
C ARG A 663 21.24 6.01 -13.11
N ARG A 664 20.59 4.91 -12.76
CA ARG A 664 20.01 4.02 -13.78
C ARG A 664 18.83 3.23 -13.27
N PHE A 665 18.01 2.81 -14.22
CA PHE A 665 16.87 1.95 -14.00
C PHE A 665 17.00 0.70 -14.86
N ARG A 666 16.73 -0.47 -14.29
CA ARG A 666 16.76 -1.73 -15.03
C ARG A 666 15.42 -1.97 -15.67
N ILE A 667 15.45 -2.31 -16.95
CA ILE A 667 14.27 -2.69 -17.71
C ILE A 667 14.33 -4.18 -18.00
N PHE A 668 13.18 -4.85 -17.84
CA PHE A 668 12.93 -6.18 -18.34
C PHE A 668 11.87 -6.10 -19.43
N GLN A 669 12.25 -6.45 -20.65
CA GLN A 669 11.35 -6.56 -21.77
C GLN A 669 11.00 -8.03 -21.96
N ILE A 670 9.76 -8.39 -21.63
CA ILE A 670 9.21 -9.71 -21.86
C ILE A 670 8.47 -9.68 -23.19
N SER A 671 8.66 -10.71 -24.00
CA SER A 671 8.01 -10.88 -25.30
C SER A 671 7.67 -12.35 -25.55
N GLN A 672 6.96 -12.62 -26.64
CA GLN A 672 6.51 -13.97 -26.99
C GLN A 672 5.71 -14.61 -25.85
N TYR A 673 4.81 -13.87 -25.21
CA TYR A 673 3.93 -14.38 -24.15
C TYR A 673 4.69 -15.00 -22.96
N GLY A 674 5.83 -14.42 -22.59
CA GLY A 674 6.63 -14.89 -21.46
C GLY A 674 7.81 -15.79 -21.84
N GLU A 675 7.92 -16.22 -23.10
CA GLU A 675 8.99 -17.12 -23.55
C GLU A 675 10.35 -16.44 -23.65
N LYS A 676 10.37 -15.15 -23.96
CA LYS A 676 11.60 -14.37 -24.12
C LYS A 676 11.68 -13.26 -23.08
N ILE A 677 12.80 -13.20 -22.36
CA ILE A 677 13.10 -12.15 -21.37
C ILE A 677 14.41 -11.48 -21.76
N GLU A 678 14.33 -10.19 -22.06
CA GLU A 678 15.48 -9.32 -22.33
C GLU A 678 15.65 -8.32 -21.18
N THR A 679 16.87 -7.89 -20.91
CA THR A 679 17.14 -6.80 -19.97
C THR A 679 18.14 -5.81 -20.54
N TYR A 680 18.03 -4.57 -20.09
CA TYR A 680 18.98 -3.49 -20.31
C TYR A 680 18.83 -2.48 -19.17
N LYS A 681 19.71 -1.48 -19.14
CA LYS A 681 19.63 -0.38 -18.19
C LYS A 681 19.49 0.94 -18.93
N ARG A 682 18.61 1.80 -18.45
CA ARG A 682 18.44 3.18 -18.90
C ARG A 682 19.13 4.11 -17.90
N THR A 683 20.13 4.87 -18.34
CA THR A 683 20.84 5.81 -17.46
C THR A 683 20.07 7.13 -17.33
N ASP A 684 20.45 7.95 -16.34
CA ASP A 684 19.98 9.33 -16.14
C ASP A 684 20.34 10.28 -17.28
N LYS A 685 21.25 9.89 -18.16
CA LYS A 685 21.57 10.58 -19.42
C LYS A 685 20.73 10.09 -20.61
N GLY A 686 19.83 9.14 -20.38
CA GLY A 686 18.99 8.55 -21.41
C GLY A 686 19.67 7.50 -22.28
N GLU A 687 20.84 6.99 -21.87
CA GLU A 687 21.56 5.95 -22.63
C GLU A 687 21.03 4.56 -22.29
N ILE A 688 21.04 3.66 -23.27
CA ILE A 688 20.76 2.23 -23.06
C ILE A 688 22.07 1.47 -23.04
N ILE A 689 22.34 0.78 -21.94
CA ILE A 689 23.58 0.00 -21.75
C ILE A 689 23.27 -1.47 -21.41
N ASP A 690 24.25 -2.33 -21.72
CA ASP A 690 24.25 -3.77 -21.39
C ASP A 690 22.98 -4.52 -21.79
N LYS A 691 22.46 -4.25 -22.99
CA LYS A 691 21.31 -4.99 -23.52
C LYS A 691 21.67 -6.46 -23.74
N MET A 692 20.88 -7.36 -23.17
CA MET A 692 21.11 -8.80 -23.28
C MET A 692 19.80 -9.61 -23.22
N VAL A 693 19.82 -10.79 -23.84
CA VAL A 693 18.73 -11.77 -23.77
C VAL A 693 19.04 -12.78 -22.66
N LEU A 694 18.16 -12.86 -21.66
CA LEU A 694 18.33 -13.75 -20.51
C LEU A 694 17.70 -15.12 -20.74
N VAL A 695 16.53 -15.14 -21.39
CA VAL A 695 15.72 -16.35 -21.61
C VAL A 695 15.12 -16.30 -23.02
N GLY A 696 15.00 -17.46 -23.67
CA GLY A 696 14.35 -17.62 -24.97
C GLY A 696 15.32 -17.52 -26.14
N GLU A 697 14.77 -17.23 -27.32
CA GLU A 697 15.55 -17.11 -28.56
C GLU A 697 16.67 -16.06 -28.44
N GLY A 698 17.92 -16.48 -28.70
CA GLY A 698 19.11 -15.62 -28.58
C GLY A 698 19.73 -15.54 -27.18
N ALA A 699 19.15 -16.22 -26.18
CA ALA A 699 19.77 -16.38 -24.88
C ALA A 699 20.92 -17.40 -24.92
N PRO A 700 21.90 -17.34 -23.98
CA PRO A 700 22.91 -18.38 -23.85
C PRO A 700 22.27 -19.77 -23.60
N PRO A 701 22.90 -20.87 -24.06
CA PRO A 701 22.37 -22.22 -23.91
C PRO A 701 22.02 -22.57 -22.47
N ALA A 702 21.07 -23.50 -22.31
CA ALA A 702 20.64 -24.00 -21.01
C ALA A 702 21.84 -24.51 -20.19
N TYR A 703 21.74 -24.38 -18.87
CA TYR A 703 22.77 -24.89 -17.97
C TYR A 703 22.76 -26.42 -17.96
N GLU A 704 23.87 -27.04 -18.39
CA GLU A 704 24.02 -28.50 -18.50
C GLU A 704 24.62 -29.15 -17.25
N GLY A 705 25.05 -28.36 -16.26
CA GLY A 705 25.63 -28.90 -15.03
C GLY A 705 24.59 -29.64 -14.18
N THR A 706 25.02 -30.67 -13.45
CA THR A 706 24.16 -31.38 -12.52
C THR A 706 23.76 -30.46 -11.37
N LEU A 707 22.48 -30.10 -11.31
CA LEU A 707 21.82 -29.50 -10.15
C LEU A 707 21.65 -30.59 -9.07
N SER A 708 22.76 -31.03 -8.47
CA SER A 708 22.76 -32.08 -7.45
C SER A 708 22.16 -31.55 -6.14
N LYS A 709 21.19 -32.28 -5.58
CA LYS A 709 20.87 -32.22 -4.15
C LYS A 709 22.07 -32.82 -3.41
N TRP A 710 22.78 -32.02 -2.64
CA TRP A 710 23.71 -32.49 -1.61
C TRP A 710 23.04 -32.35 -0.26
#